data_AF-A0A402B0Q8-F1
#
_entry.id   AF-A0A402B0Q8-F1
#
_cell.length_a   1.000
_cell.length_b   1.000
_cell.length_c   1.000
_cell.angle_alpha   90.00
_cell.angle_beta   90.00
_cell.angle_gamma   90.00
#
_symmetry.space_group_name_H-M   'P 1'
#
loop_
_entity.id
_entity.type
_entity.pdbx_description
1 polymer ?
#
loop_
_entity_poly.entity_id
_entity_poly.type
_entity_poly.pdbx_seq_one_letter_code
_entity_poly.pdbx_strand_id
1 'polypeptide(L)'
;MNPNSPWLLLLVFLACAVASTLLCQAAKLLFPKFRSGEHKPGTHRADLPTGKREIRTIELPLVGGPAFTIAIIVVGLATGYLLNFSSEQWILLLIALGAMLGYALVGFIDDWRKVYRNEGLSEIAKFSGVFLVGAVAAALFFFLLPQSGQISYSLWKDLPILNTFLCPTPIPHHPEICSVTGSPVAYYGWLIFLMLMTGVVGSLTSVSVDFSDGLDGLAGGLVFSASLGLGIVVTGLVGTQPNGVVLEVLALLGAGAILGYLPLNWPSAWAARRGHATRRAKIYMGDSGALGMGGLLAMVAVFSRNETLLLMIGGAFVLEGLSALISARLLTRFFRRYLTILRFANTEKFVPHTEFPLPFLATPLHHHFDLLGWDRRRLVYAAWALGACFAVLGIMVSLVPFSWQRYIGRFLIILLAILVWSSGSWSKNYFVGKHFVEGARRTRLALYYGYPFRIMGIRLYHRVEIVEASEDVIETPAEELALWQRMTIFDARAMLGLYCYRAGYYPAAQAQWTRIPERNRVLRPEIVHLLNELENQLALEKQETQPIRRQDILRKKEEPILEGNLPPADLPNPYEPVSQEENQNGPIKVWTSNTPDYPIESNNEEIKITAPLSNEVLMSKQTSEQPRLDTGPSTNGHSPANYRQDSAKK
;
A
#
# COMPACT_ATOMS: atom_id res chain seq x y z
N MET A 1 -5.18 45.89 -13.61
CA MET A 1 -5.10 44.81 -14.61
C MET A 1 -6.41 44.04 -14.58
N ASN A 2 -6.94 43.59 -15.72
CA ASN A 2 -8.23 42.91 -15.76
C ASN A 2 -8.10 41.51 -15.10
N PRO A 3 -8.76 41.25 -13.95
CA PRO A 3 -8.62 39.99 -13.21
C PRO A 3 -9.12 38.77 -14.00
N ASN A 4 -9.89 38.98 -15.08
CA ASN A 4 -10.46 37.93 -15.92
C ASN A 4 -9.55 37.50 -17.08
N SER A 5 -8.28 37.95 -17.11
CA SER A 5 -7.37 37.53 -18.17
C SER A 5 -6.85 36.11 -17.91
N PRO A 6 -7.11 35.13 -18.79
CA PRO A 6 -6.67 33.74 -18.59
C PRO A 6 -5.14 33.61 -18.54
N TRP A 7 -4.42 34.55 -19.16
CA TRP A 7 -2.98 34.63 -19.13
C TRP A 7 -2.41 34.86 -17.73
N LEU A 8 -3.07 35.67 -16.91
CA LEU A 8 -2.60 35.98 -15.57
C LEU A 8 -2.76 34.77 -14.64
N LEU A 9 -3.87 34.04 -14.75
CA LEU A 9 -4.10 32.80 -14.03
C LEU A 9 -3.11 31.70 -14.44
N LEU A 10 -2.79 31.61 -15.73
CA LEU A 10 -1.74 30.72 -16.23
C LEU A 10 -0.36 31.10 -15.70
N LEU A 11 -0.04 32.39 -15.60
CA LEU A 11 1.19 32.87 -14.98
C LEU A 11 1.26 32.50 -13.49
N VAL A 12 0.17 32.62 -12.74
CA VAL A 12 0.10 32.21 -11.32
C VAL A 12 0.38 30.72 -11.17
N PHE A 13 -0.26 29.90 -12.00
CA PHE A 13 -0.04 28.45 -12.04
C PHE A 13 1.43 28.09 -12.32
N LEU A 14 2.03 28.69 -13.34
CA LEU A 14 3.43 28.46 -13.70
C LEU A 14 4.40 29.00 -12.65
N ALA A 15 4.13 30.18 -12.08
CA ALA A 15 4.93 30.76 -11.01
C ALA A 15 4.94 29.85 -9.77
N CYS A 16 3.79 29.27 -9.41
CA CYS A 16 3.71 28.31 -8.31
C CYS A 16 4.47 27.01 -8.61
N ALA A 17 4.40 26.51 -9.84
CA ALA A 17 5.18 25.35 -10.26
C ALA A 17 6.69 25.62 -10.15
N VAL A 18 7.18 26.76 -10.66
CA VAL A 18 8.59 27.14 -10.56
C VAL A 18 9.00 27.32 -9.10
N ALA A 19 8.24 28.06 -8.30
CA ALA A 19 8.54 28.26 -6.87
C ALA A 19 8.60 26.91 -6.11
N SER A 20 7.65 26.01 -6.39
CA SER A 20 7.62 24.67 -5.81
C SER A 20 8.84 23.83 -6.22
N THR A 21 9.25 23.85 -7.51
CA THR A 21 10.46 23.13 -7.94
C THR A 21 11.71 23.61 -7.20
N LEU A 22 11.90 24.94 -7.09
CA LEU A 22 13.05 25.55 -6.46
C LEU A 22 13.10 25.25 -4.96
N LEU A 23 11.96 25.41 -4.27
CA LEU A 23 11.86 25.14 -2.84
C LEU A 23 12.04 23.65 -2.53
N CYS A 24 11.48 22.74 -3.34
CA CYS A 24 11.68 21.31 -3.14
C CYS A 24 13.14 20.89 -3.37
N GLN A 25 13.82 21.49 -4.36
CA GLN A 25 15.26 21.24 -4.58
C GLN A 25 16.11 21.79 -3.43
N ALA A 26 15.84 23.01 -2.98
CA ALA A 26 16.52 23.62 -1.84
C ALA A 26 16.30 22.78 -0.56
N ALA A 27 15.06 22.37 -0.28
CA ALA A 27 14.74 21.57 0.90
C ALA A 27 15.42 20.20 0.88
N LYS A 28 15.53 19.56 -0.29
CA LYS A 28 16.30 18.33 -0.47
C LYS A 28 17.78 18.52 -0.10
N LEU A 29 18.37 19.64 -0.50
CA LEU A 29 19.79 19.94 -0.23
C LEU A 29 20.03 20.31 1.25
N LEU A 30 19.11 21.06 1.85
CA LEU A 30 19.22 21.53 3.24
C LEU A 30 18.91 20.43 4.27
N PHE A 31 17.95 19.54 3.99
CA PHE A 31 17.48 18.54 4.95
C PHE A 31 17.60 17.10 4.44
N PRO A 32 18.78 16.63 4.00
CA PRO A 32 18.94 15.28 3.43
C PRO A 32 18.78 14.16 4.45
N LYS A 33 18.89 14.47 5.76
CA LYS A 33 18.78 13.53 6.88
C LYS A 33 17.38 13.46 7.50
N PHE A 34 16.44 14.32 7.09
CA PHE A 34 15.08 14.33 7.63
C PHE A 34 14.25 13.20 7.01
N ARG A 35 14.44 11.98 7.51
CA ARG A 35 13.88 10.73 6.99
C ARG A 35 13.11 10.03 8.09
N SER A 36 12.00 9.36 7.76
CA SER A 36 11.21 8.64 8.75
C SER A 36 12.03 7.52 9.39
N GLY A 37 12.05 7.47 10.73
CA GLY A 37 12.55 6.33 11.49
C GLY A 37 11.44 5.32 11.84
N GLU A 38 10.20 5.61 11.42
CA GLU A 38 9.03 4.80 11.75
C GLU A 38 9.13 3.40 11.13
N HIS A 39 9.10 2.41 12.00
CA HIS A 39 8.99 1.01 11.61
C HIS A 39 7.51 0.69 11.43
N LYS A 40 7.02 0.87 10.21
CA LYS A 40 5.76 0.20 9.85
C LYS A 40 6.08 -1.28 9.78
N PRO A 41 5.43 -2.15 10.58
CA PRO A 41 5.55 -3.58 10.39
C PRO A 41 5.07 -3.82 8.96
N GLY A 42 6.00 -4.06 8.04
CA GLY A 42 5.63 -4.52 6.72
C GLY A 42 4.74 -5.74 6.92
N THR A 43 3.77 -5.93 6.03
CA THR A 43 3.07 -7.21 5.98
C THR A 43 4.14 -8.29 6.01
N HIS A 44 4.25 -9.03 7.11
CA HIS A 44 5.11 -10.20 7.19
C HIS A 44 4.60 -11.15 6.12
N ARG A 45 5.19 -11.06 4.93
CA ARG A 45 5.05 -12.07 3.91
C ARG A 45 6.10 -13.10 4.21
N ALA A 46 5.58 -14.29 4.46
CA ALA A 46 6.24 -15.57 4.49
C ALA A 46 7.37 -15.76 3.45
N ASP A 47 7.19 -15.13 2.30
CA ASP A 47 7.99 -15.24 1.08
C ASP A 47 9.30 -14.39 1.09
N LEU A 48 9.58 -13.64 2.16
CA LEU A 48 10.89 -13.00 2.36
C LEU A 48 11.78 -13.94 3.18
N PRO A 49 12.98 -14.32 2.71
CA PRO A 49 13.89 -15.12 3.51
C PRO A 49 14.14 -14.39 4.83
N THR A 50 14.10 -15.14 5.93
CA THR A 50 14.39 -14.77 7.33
C THR A 50 15.84 -14.30 7.53
N GLY A 51 16.46 -13.71 6.53
CA GLY A 51 17.67 -12.91 6.69
C GLY A 51 17.29 -11.62 7.40
N LYS A 52 18.03 -11.29 8.45
CA LYS A 52 18.02 -10.04 9.25
C LYS A 52 18.26 -8.76 8.43
N ARG A 53 17.68 -8.60 7.23
CA ARG A 53 17.69 -7.32 6.52
C ARG A 53 16.50 -6.51 7.00
N GLU A 54 16.79 -5.66 7.98
CA GLU A 54 15.93 -4.58 8.44
C GLU A 54 15.50 -3.73 7.24
N ILE A 55 14.27 -3.90 6.77
CA ILE A 55 13.75 -3.11 5.65
C ILE A 55 13.34 -1.74 6.20
N ARG A 56 14.26 -0.76 6.14
CA ARG A 56 13.92 0.65 6.37
C ARG A 56 12.89 1.08 5.32
N THR A 57 11.69 1.43 5.77
CA THR A 57 10.53 1.65 4.89
C THR A 57 10.60 2.94 4.09
N ILE A 58 11.40 3.93 4.53
CA ILE A 58 11.49 5.26 3.90
C ILE A 58 12.93 5.78 3.93
N GLU A 59 13.65 5.63 2.82
CA GLU A 59 15.04 6.09 2.70
C GLU A 59 15.16 7.53 2.16
N LEU A 60 14.06 8.12 1.68
CA LEU A 60 14.05 9.45 1.07
C LEU A 60 13.59 10.53 2.06
N PRO A 61 14.07 11.78 1.91
CA PRO A 61 13.73 12.86 2.82
C PRO A 61 12.26 13.31 2.69
N LEU A 62 11.60 13.51 3.84
CA LEU A 62 10.21 13.99 3.99
C LEU A 62 10.13 15.52 3.91
N VAL A 63 10.52 16.07 2.77
CA VAL A 63 10.71 17.53 2.60
C VAL A 63 9.79 18.15 1.55
N GLY A 64 9.07 17.33 0.78
CA GLY A 64 8.21 17.79 -0.30
C GLY A 64 7.04 18.63 0.23
N GLY A 65 6.29 18.09 1.19
CA GLY A 65 5.12 18.73 1.80
C GLY A 65 5.36 20.15 2.29
N PRO A 66 6.28 20.36 3.24
CA PRO A 66 6.60 21.69 3.73
C PRO A 66 7.05 22.64 2.63
N ALA A 67 7.88 22.16 1.68
CA ALA A 67 8.43 23.00 0.62
C ALA A 67 7.37 23.56 -0.33
N PHE A 68 6.47 22.73 -0.85
CA PHE A 68 5.43 23.23 -1.75
C PHE A 68 4.32 23.98 -1.00
N THR A 69 4.10 23.69 0.29
CA THR A 69 3.15 24.45 1.12
C THR A 69 3.60 25.91 1.25
N ILE A 70 4.90 26.13 1.50
CA ILE A 70 5.51 27.46 1.50
C ILE A 70 5.36 28.13 0.12
N ALA A 71 5.57 27.37 -0.97
CA ALA A 71 5.39 27.89 -2.33
C ALA A 71 3.96 28.40 -2.57
N ILE A 72 2.93 27.62 -2.16
CA ILE A 72 1.52 28.00 -2.30
C ILE A 72 1.22 29.27 -1.49
N ILE A 73 1.71 29.38 -0.26
CA ILE A 73 1.47 30.57 0.58
C ILE A 73 2.12 31.80 -0.04
N VAL A 74 3.41 31.73 -0.40
CA VAL A 74 4.15 32.87 -0.95
C VAL A 74 3.54 33.33 -2.27
N VAL A 75 3.29 32.42 -3.20
CA VAL A 75 2.72 32.76 -4.50
C VAL A 75 1.26 33.19 -4.37
N GLY A 76 0.49 32.60 -3.45
CA GLY A 76 -0.89 33.02 -3.16
C GLY A 76 -0.99 34.44 -2.63
N LEU A 77 -0.16 34.81 -1.64
CA LEU A 77 -0.10 36.18 -1.14
C LEU A 77 0.35 37.17 -2.22
N ALA A 78 1.38 36.82 -3.00
CA ALA A 78 1.83 37.65 -4.12
C ALA A 78 0.74 37.83 -5.17
N THR A 79 -0.04 36.78 -5.45
CA THR A 79 -1.15 36.82 -6.41
C THR A 79 -2.28 37.71 -5.93
N GLY A 80 -2.64 37.64 -4.63
CA GLY A 80 -3.66 38.52 -4.06
C GLY A 80 -3.29 40.01 -4.18
N TYR A 81 -2.00 40.33 -4.02
CA TYR A 81 -1.49 41.68 -4.24
C TYR A 81 -1.54 42.08 -5.72
N LEU A 82 -1.09 41.21 -6.62
CA LEU A 82 -1.04 41.47 -8.07
C LEU A 82 -2.44 41.65 -8.68
N LEU A 83 -3.42 40.87 -8.21
CA LEU A 83 -4.81 40.92 -8.66
C LEU A 83 -5.63 42.02 -7.98
N ASN A 84 -5.06 42.77 -7.03
CA ASN A 84 -5.74 43.79 -6.23
C ASN A 84 -7.01 43.24 -5.57
N PHE A 85 -6.86 42.15 -4.81
CA PHE A 85 -7.99 41.52 -4.14
C PHE A 85 -8.73 42.50 -3.21
N SER A 86 -10.05 42.43 -3.21
CA SER A 86 -10.90 43.15 -2.26
C SER A 86 -10.67 42.63 -0.84
N SER A 87 -11.10 43.38 0.18
CA SER A 87 -10.97 42.97 1.58
C SER A 87 -11.60 41.59 1.84
N GLU A 88 -12.76 41.31 1.25
CA GLU A 88 -13.42 40.00 1.38
C GLU A 88 -12.62 38.87 0.69
N GLN A 89 -12.08 39.14 -0.50
CA GLN A 89 -11.26 38.19 -1.23
C GLN A 89 -9.97 37.85 -0.47
N TRP A 90 -9.34 38.85 0.16
CA TRP A 90 -8.18 38.64 1.04
C TRP A 90 -8.52 37.78 2.24
N ILE A 91 -9.62 38.06 2.92
CA ILE A 91 -10.07 37.27 4.07
C ILE A 91 -10.29 35.80 3.64
N LEU A 92 -10.96 35.58 2.51
CA LEU A 92 -11.19 34.23 1.98
C LEU A 92 -9.88 33.50 1.66
N LEU A 93 -8.95 34.19 0.99
CA LEU A 93 -7.63 33.65 0.65
C LEU A 93 -6.87 33.25 1.92
N LEU A 94 -6.84 34.12 2.93
CA LEU A 94 -6.13 33.88 4.19
C LEU A 94 -6.75 32.75 5.01
N ILE A 95 -8.09 32.62 5.03
CA ILE A 95 -8.76 31.50 5.70
C ILE A 95 -8.38 30.19 5.01
N ALA A 96 -8.42 30.12 3.68
CA ALA A 96 -8.10 28.90 2.95
C ALA A 96 -6.61 28.52 3.04
N LEU A 97 -5.69 29.48 2.89
CA LEU A 97 -4.25 29.25 3.08
C LEU A 97 -3.92 28.90 4.53
N GLY A 98 -4.56 29.55 5.50
CA GLY A 98 -4.42 29.27 6.93
C GLY A 98 -4.93 27.88 7.29
N ALA A 99 -6.05 27.44 6.72
CA ALA A 99 -6.56 26.09 6.87
C ALA A 99 -5.58 25.07 6.27
N MET A 100 -5.14 25.25 5.01
CA MET A 100 -4.12 24.41 4.36
C MET A 100 -2.87 24.28 5.24
N LEU A 101 -2.35 25.40 5.74
CA LEU A 101 -1.21 25.42 6.66
C LEU A 101 -1.52 24.65 7.94
N GLY A 102 -2.71 24.81 8.53
CA GLY A 102 -3.14 24.06 9.71
C GLY A 102 -3.14 22.54 9.48
N TYR A 103 -3.69 22.07 8.36
CA TYR A 103 -3.64 20.65 7.98
C TYR A 103 -2.18 20.19 7.77
N ALA A 104 -1.37 21.00 7.10
CA ALA A 104 0.04 20.70 6.86
C ALA A 104 0.87 20.66 8.16
N LEU A 105 0.53 21.49 9.14
CA LEU A 105 1.16 21.50 10.46
C LEU A 105 0.81 20.26 11.27
N VAL A 106 -0.44 19.79 11.24
CA VAL A 106 -0.82 18.51 11.88
C VAL A 106 0.00 17.36 11.28
N GLY A 107 0.12 17.32 9.96
CA GLY A 107 0.93 16.30 9.29
C GLY A 107 2.43 16.47 9.54
N PHE A 108 2.92 17.70 9.66
CA PHE A 108 4.32 17.97 10.00
C PHE A 108 4.66 17.53 11.42
N ILE A 109 3.75 17.73 12.38
CA ILE A 109 3.92 17.23 13.76
C ILE A 109 4.00 15.69 13.75
N ASP A 110 3.20 15.04 12.90
CA ASP A 110 3.25 13.60 12.71
C ASP A 110 4.61 13.13 12.15
N ASP A 111 5.03 13.72 11.02
CA ASP A 111 6.31 13.46 10.37
C ASP A 111 7.49 13.72 11.34
N TRP A 112 7.44 14.80 12.11
CA TRP A 112 8.45 15.12 13.12
C TRP A 112 8.55 14.05 14.20
N ARG A 113 7.42 13.55 14.71
CA ARG A 113 7.43 12.47 15.71
C ARG A 113 7.93 11.16 15.11
N LYS A 114 7.57 10.83 13.86
CA LYS A 114 8.10 9.66 13.13
C LYS A 114 9.62 9.72 12.93
N VAL A 115 10.18 10.91 12.70
CA VAL A 115 11.63 11.11 12.52
C VAL A 115 12.39 11.00 13.85
N TYR A 116 11.91 11.65 14.91
CA TYR A 116 12.68 11.76 16.17
C TYR A 116 12.32 10.74 17.24
N ARG A 117 11.10 10.21 17.21
CA ARG A 117 10.58 9.26 18.21
C ARG A 117 10.24 7.88 17.62
N ASN A 118 10.43 7.68 16.31
CA ASN A 118 10.09 6.46 15.57
C ASN A 118 8.60 6.05 15.63
N GLU A 119 7.72 6.92 16.14
CA GLU A 119 6.29 6.69 16.30
C GLU A 119 5.51 7.92 15.84
N GLY A 120 4.45 7.72 15.06
CA GLY A 120 3.53 8.79 14.66
C GLY A 120 2.56 9.22 15.77
N LEU A 121 1.71 10.20 15.47
CA LEU A 121 0.53 10.54 16.26
C LEU A 121 -0.44 9.35 16.30
N SER A 122 -1.22 9.27 17.38
CA SER A 122 -2.35 8.36 17.41
C SER A 122 -3.38 8.75 16.34
N GLU A 123 -4.06 7.76 15.75
CA GLU A 123 -5.07 7.99 14.72
C GLU A 123 -6.15 8.99 15.16
N ILE A 124 -6.53 8.93 16.44
CA ILE A 124 -7.53 9.83 17.05
C ILE A 124 -6.99 11.25 17.14
N ALA A 125 -5.73 11.45 17.55
CA ALA A 125 -5.12 12.77 17.64
C ALA A 125 -4.91 13.41 16.27
N LYS A 126 -4.48 12.61 15.28
CA LYS A 126 -4.33 13.07 13.89
C LYS A 126 -5.70 13.51 13.34
N PHE A 127 -6.72 12.66 13.48
CA PHE A 127 -8.09 12.96 13.01
C PHE A 127 -8.72 14.16 13.74
N SER A 128 -8.56 14.26 15.07
CA SER A 128 -9.13 15.38 15.83
C SER A 128 -8.46 16.71 15.48
N GLY A 129 -7.14 16.70 15.24
CA GLY A 129 -6.39 17.88 14.81
C GLY A 129 -6.90 18.41 13.46
N VAL A 130 -6.99 17.54 12.45
CA VAL A 130 -7.48 17.93 11.12
C VAL A 130 -8.97 18.33 11.12
N PHE A 131 -9.78 17.72 11.98
CA PHE A 131 -11.18 18.10 12.18
C PHE A 131 -11.29 19.50 12.80
N LEU A 132 -10.49 19.77 13.83
CA LEU A 132 -10.46 21.07 14.50
C LEU A 132 -10.03 22.19 13.54
N VAL A 133 -9.00 21.96 12.72
CA VAL A 133 -8.56 22.94 11.71
C VAL A 133 -9.71 23.30 10.75
N GLY A 134 -10.42 22.30 10.22
CA GLY A 134 -11.58 22.52 9.34
C GLY A 134 -12.73 23.25 10.04
N ALA A 135 -13.03 22.90 11.28
CA ALA A 135 -14.07 23.55 12.07
C ALA A 135 -13.73 25.02 12.39
N VAL A 136 -12.46 25.32 12.68
CA VAL A 136 -11.98 26.70 12.89
C VAL A 136 -12.07 27.49 11.59
N ALA A 137 -11.65 26.92 10.46
CA ALA A 137 -11.77 27.58 9.15
C ALA A 137 -13.23 27.92 8.82
N ALA A 138 -14.17 27.02 9.11
CA ALA A 138 -15.61 27.26 8.96
C ALA A 138 -16.12 28.39 9.86
N ALA A 139 -15.70 28.42 11.13
CA ALA A 139 -16.07 29.48 12.05
C ALA A 139 -15.53 30.85 11.57
N LEU A 140 -14.28 30.91 11.14
CA LEU A 140 -13.69 32.12 10.57
C LEU A 140 -14.43 32.57 9.30
N PHE A 141 -14.78 31.64 8.41
CA PHE A 141 -15.57 31.94 7.21
C PHE A 141 -16.96 32.50 7.57
N PHE A 142 -17.64 31.92 8.56
CA PHE A 142 -18.95 32.37 9.01
C PHE A 142 -18.92 33.78 9.65
N PHE A 143 -17.93 34.08 10.50
CA PHE A 143 -17.86 35.35 11.23
C PHE A 143 -17.19 36.48 10.43
N LEU A 144 -16.15 36.19 9.63
CA LEU A 144 -15.39 37.20 8.90
C LEU A 144 -15.93 37.49 7.50
N LEU A 145 -16.77 36.60 6.94
CA LEU A 145 -17.44 36.80 5.65
C LEU A 145 -18.96 36.60 5.76
N PRO A 146 -19.70 37.45 6.49
CA PRO A 146 -21.14 37.29 6.70
C PRO A 146 -21.95 37.14 5.40
N GLN A 147 -21.58 37.90 4.35
CA GLN A 147 -22.27 37.87 3.06
C GLN A 147 -22.15 36.53 2.32
N SER A 148 -21.16 35.70 2.65
CA SER A 148 -20.96 34.39 2.03
C SER A 148 -21.22 33.23 3.00
N GLY A 149 -20.78 33.38 4.25
CA GLY A 149 -20.80 32.36 5.29
C GLY A 149 -22.09 32.27 6.09
N GLN A 150 -22.88 33.34 6.23
CA GLN A 150 -24.19 33.32 6.91
C GLN A 150 -25.34 33.05 5.95
N ILE A 151 -25.01 32.52 4.77
CA ILE A 151 -25.99 32.10 3.79
C ILE A 151 -26.01 30.57 3.80
N SER A 152 -27.12 30.00 4.28
CA SER A 152 -27.32 28.56 4.21
C SER A 152 -27.77 28.14 2.83
N TYR A 153 -27.40 26.92 2.47
CA TYR A 153 -27.81 26.27 1.24
C TYR A 153 -28.14 24.82 1.53
N SER A 154 -29.19 24.33 0.88
CA SER A 154 -29.58 22.93 1.02
C SER A 154 -28.84 22.08 -0.01
N LEU A 155 -27.91 21.25 0.47
CA LEU A 155 -27.21 20.25 -0.33
C LEU A 155 -28.17 19.16 -0.87
N TRP A 156 -29.35 19.04 -0.24
CA TRP A 156 -30.34 18.00 -0.47
C TRP A 156 -31.72 18.65 -0.60
N LYS A 157 -31.95 19.35 -1.72
CA LYS A 157 -33.27 19.88 -2.11
C LYS A 157 -34.38 18.81 -2.02
N ASP A 158 -33.99 17.53 -2.15
CA ASP A 158 -34.87 16.37 -2.16
C ASP A 158 -35.06 15.69 -0.77
N LEU A 159 -34.35 16.12 0.29
CA LEU A 159 -34.61 15.67 1.68
C LEU A 159 -35.47 16.72 2.43
N PRO A 160 -36.81 16.56 2.45
CA PRO A 160 -37.73 17.58 2.96
C PRO A 160 -37.52 17.93 4.43
N ILE A 161 -37.10 16.95 5.25
CA ILE A 161 -36.86 17.16 6.69
C ILE A 161 -35.66 18.08 6.90
N LEU A 162 -34.52 17.79 6.26
CA LEU A 162 -33.28 18.53 6.46
C LEU A 162 -33.36 19.95 5.86
N ASN A 163 -34.06 20.09 4.73
CA ASN A 163 -34.29 21.38 4.08
C ASN A 163 -35.08 22.35 4.98
N THR A 164 -36.08 21.85 5.69
CA THR A 164 -36.92 22.66 6.59
C THR A 164 -36.13 23.22 7.78
N PHE A 165 -35.12 22.49 8.26
CA PHE A 165 -34.26 22.94 9.37
C PHE A 165 -33.13 23.87 8.93
N LEU A 166 -32.49 23.58 7.79
CA LEU A 166 -31.32 24.35 7.33
C LEU A 166 -31.70 25.60 6.52
N CYS A 167 -32.87 25.60 5.88
CA CYS A 167 -33.30 26.64 4.95
C CYS A 167 -34.79 27.01 5.16
N PRO A 168 -35.17 27.51 6.36
CA PRO A 168 -36.57 27.82 6.67
C PRO A 168 -37.11 29.07 5.96
N THR A 169 -36.23 30.00 5.56
CA THR A 169 -36.59 31.29 4.94
C THR A 169 -35.85 31.49 3.61
N PRO A 170 -36.35 30.91 2.51
CA PRO A 170 -35.74 31.06 1.19
C PRO A 170 -35.82 32.50 0.69
N ILE A 171 -34.76 32.94 0.00
CA ILE A 171 -34.69 34.26 -0.62
C ILE A 171 -35.63 34.26 -1.85
N PRO A 172 -36.43 35.32 -2.07
CA PRO A 172 -37.24 35.45 -3.28
C PRO A 172 -36.39 35.24 -4.55
N HIS A 173 -36.91 34.47 -5.52
CA HIS A 173 -36.24 34.08 -6.77
C HIS A 173 -35.04 33.11 -6.66
N HIS A 174 -34.56 32.80 -5.46
CA HIS A 174 -33.51 31.80 -5.22
C HIS A 174 -33.89 30.84 -4.09
N PRO A 175 -34.80 29.86 -4.34
CA PRO A 175 -35.31 28.96 -3.31
C PRO A 175 -34.26 28.00 -2.74
N GLU A 176 -33.10 27.91 -3.37
CA GLU A 176 -31.96 27.08 -2.92
C GLU A 176 -31.11 27.75 -1.83
N ILE A 177 -31.31 29.05 -1.59
CA ILE A 177 -30.49 29.88 -0.72
C ILE A 177 -31.36 30.52 0.35
N CYS A 178 -30.93 30.41 1.62
CA CYS A 178 -31.63 31.04 2.74
C CYS A 178 -30.70 31.94 3.55
N SER A 179 -31.24 33.06 4.02
CA SER A 179 -30.57 33.87 5.03
C SER A 179 -30.83 33.27 6.41
N VAL A 180 -29.78 33.12 7.22
CA VAL A 180 -29.89 32.58 8.58
C VAL A 180 -30.02 33.67 9.65
N THR A 181 -29.92 34.94 9.27
CA THR A 181 -29.91 36.08 10.21
C THR A 181 -31.27 36.38 10.85
N GLY A 182 -32.37 35.89 10.26
CA GLY A 182 -33.73 36.14 10.74
C GLY A 182 -34.17 35.31 11.94
N SER A 183 -33.47 34.20 12.26
CA SER A 183 -33.82 33.37 13.43
C SER A 183 -32.56 32.88 14.17
N PRO A 184 -32.49 32.99 15.50
CA PRO A 184 -31.35 32.50 16.28
C PRO A 184 -31.08 31.00 16.07
N VAL A 185 -32.14 30.21 15.91
CA VAL A 185 -32.04 28.76 15.67
C VAL A 185 -31.39 28.47 14.32
N ALA A 186 -31.77 29.15 13.24
CA ALA A 186 -31.12 28.97 11.94
C ALA A 186 -29.67 29.48 11.96
N TYR A 187 -29.39 30.59 12.66
CA TYR A 187 -28.05 31.16 12.78
C TYR A 187 -27.06 30.18 13.43
N TYR A 188 -27.36 29.70 14.64
CA TYR A 188 -26.50 28.76 15.35
C TYR A 188 -26.55 27.36 14.76
N GLY A 189 -27.72 26.93 14.25
CA GLY A 189 -27.87 25.66 13.56
C GLY A 189 -27.00 25.58 12.31
N TRP A 190 -26.97 26.64 11.49
CA TRP A 190 -26.11 26.74 10.33
C TRP A 190 -24.63 26.81 10.70
N LEU A 191 -24.25 27.58 11.72
CA LEU A 191 -22.87 27.63 12.19
C LEU A 191 -22.36 26.23 12.60
N ILE A 192 -23.10 25.52 13.44
CA ILE A 192 -22.74 24.17 13.89
C ILE A 192 -22.68 23.21 12.69
N PHE A 193 -23.69 23.26 11.81
CA PHE A 193 -23.70 22.43 10.61
C PHE A 193 -22.50 22.71 9.70
N LEU A 194 -22.16 23.96 9.46
CA LEU A 194 -21.03 24.37 8.63
C LEU A 194 -19.70 23.92 9.25
N MET A 195 -19.52 24.04 10.57
CA MET A 195 -18.34 23.54 11.28
C MET A 195 -18.22 22.01 11.18
N LEU A 196 -19.32 21.28 11.41
CA LEU A 196 -19.33 19.82 11.30
C LEU A 196 -19.07 19.38 9.86
N MET A 197 -19.73 20.00 8.89
CA MET A 197 -19.61 19.66 7.48
C MET A 197 -18.19 19.92 6.98
N THR A 198 -17.64 21.11 7.22
CA THR A 198 -16.28 21.46 6.83
C THR A 198 -15.24 20.60 7.55
N GLY A 199 -15.43 20.35 8.85
CA GLY A 199 -14.59 19.47 9.64
C GLY A 199 -14.58 18.03 9.09
N VAL A 200 -15.75 17.47 8.77
CA VAL A 200 -15.87 16.11 8.19
C VAL A 200 -15.32 16.05 6.78
N VAL A 201 -15.74 16.94 5.87
CA VAL A 201 -15.28 16.94 4.46
C VAL A 201 -13.77 17.18 4.40
N GLY A 202 -13.25 18.13 5.17
CA GLY A 202 -11.82 18.40 5.28
C GLY A 202 -11.03 17.23 5.85
N SER A 203 -11.51 16.60 6.92
CA SER A 203 -10.84 15.42 7.52
C SER A 203 -10.85 14.22 6.57
N LEU A 204 -11.99 13.92 5.95
CA LEU A 204 -12.10 12.79 5.01
C LEU A 204 -11.22 13.00 3.78
N THR A 205 -11.19 14.21 3.23
CA THR A 205 -10.38 14.52 2.04
C THR A 205 -8.90 14.47 2.36
N SER A 206 -8.45 15.14 3.44
CA SER A 206 -7.04 15.13 3.88
C SER A 206 -6.53 13.72 4.18
N VAL A 207 -7.28 12.92 4.94
CA VAL A 207 -6.92 11.53 5.25
C VAL A 207 -6.93 10.64 4.00
N SER A 208 -7.83 10.90 3.03
CA SER A 208 -7.85 10.12 1.78
C SER A 208 -6.65 10.42 0.88
N VAL A 209 -6.18 11.68 0.85
CA VAL A 209 -4.94 12.06 0.14
C VAL A 209 -3.72 11.45 0.83
N ASP A 210 -3.69 11.46 2.17
CA ASP A 210 -2.66 10.81 3.00
C ASP A 210 -2.57 9.30 2.72
N PHE A 211 -3.71 8.61 2.63
CA PHE A 211 -3.74 7.21 2.22
C PHE A 211 -3.27 6.97 0.79
N SER A 212 -3.36 7.97 -0.09
CA SER A 212 -2.92 7.84 -1.48
C SER A 212 -1.41 8.11 -1.66
N ASP A 213 -0.71 8.61 -0.65
CA ASP A 213 0.75 8.84 -0.66
C ASP A 213 1.54 7.56 -0.30
N GLY A 214 1.08 6.39 -0.79
CA GLY A 214 1.69 5.08 -0.53
C GLY A 214 2.64 4.59 -1.63
N LEU A 215 2.64 5.24 -2.80
CA LEU A 215 3.52 4.92 -3.94
C LEU A 215 4.10 6.21 -4.53
N ASP A 216 5.35 6.12 -5.02
CA ASP A 216 6.03 7.22 -5.71
C ASP A 216 5.14 7.82 -6.81
N GLY A 217 4.79 9.09 -6.67
CA GLY A 217 4.02 9.88 -7.64
C GLY A 217 2.49 9.68 -7.61
N LEU A 218 1.97 8.75 -6.81
CA LEU A 218 0.53 8.42 -6.79
C LEU A 218 -0.33 9.60 -6.33
N ALA A 219 -0.15 10.04 -5.08
CA ALA A 219 -0.89 11.17 -4.53
C ALA A 219 -0.73 12.44 -5.37
N GLY A 220 0.50 12.73 -5.82
CA GLY A 220 0.79 13.89 -6.65
C GLY A 220 -0.08 13.98 -7.91
N GLY A 221 -0.10 12.94 -8.76
CA GLY A 221 -0.91 12.99 -9.98
C GLY A 221 -2.42 13.04 -9.73
N LEU A 222 -2.90 12.40 -8.66
CA LEU A 222 -4.30 12.48 -8.25
C LEU A 222 -4.68 13.88 -7.76
N VAL A 223 -3.82 14.54 -6.97
CA VAL A 223 -4.06 15.90 -6.46
C VAL A 223 -4.01 16.88 -7.64
N PHE A 224 -3.06 16.72 -8.56
CA PHE A 224 -2.94 17.57 -9.75
C PHE A 224 -4.24 17.57 -10.58
N SER A 225 -4.74 16.38 -10.93
CA SER A 225 -5.98 16.23 -11.71
C SER A 225 -7.21 16.76 -10.95
N ALA A 226 -7.32 16.50 -9.65
CA ALA A 226 -8.42 16.99 -8.84
C ALA A 226 -8.42 18.52 -8.69
N SER A 227 -7.25 19.11 -8.41
CA SER A 227 -7.08 20.55 -8.23
C SER A 227 -7.35 21.31 -9.53
N LEU A 228 -6.84 20.80 -10.66
CA LEU A 228 -7.11 21.38 -11.97
C LEU A 228 -8.59 21.27 -12.34
N GLY A 229 -9.21 20.11 -12.08
CA GLY A 229 -10.63 19.89 -12.34
C GLY A 229 -11.53 20.82 -11.54
N LEU A 230 -11.25 20.99 -10.23
CA LEU A 230 -11.96 21.96 -9.39
C LEU A 230 -11.75 23.39 -9.89
N GLY A 231 -10.52 23.76 -10.27
CA GLY A 231 -10.22 25.07 -10.83
C GLY A 231 -11.11 25.39 -12.03
N ILE A 232 -11.16 24.50 -13.03
CA ILE A 232 -11.98 24.66 -14.24
C ILE A 232 -13.47 24.84 -13.91
N VAL A 233 -14.00 24.05 -12.97
CA VAL A 233 -15.42 24.17 -12.59
C VAL A 233 -15.70 25.47 -11.85
N VAL A 234 -14.81 25.88 -10.95
CA VAL A 234 -14.94 27.16 -10.24
C VAL A 234 -14.90 28.33 -11.23
N THR A 235 -14.00 28.31 -12.23
CA THR A 235 -13.99 29.31 -13.31
C THR A 235 -15.32 29.37 -14.06
N GLY A 236 -15.87 28.21 -14.44
CA GLY A 236 -17.07 28.12 -15.28
C GLY A 236 -18.40 28.38 -14.57
N LEU A 237 -18.51 28.05 -13.28
CA LEU A 237 -19.75 28.17 -12.51
C LEU A 237 -19.76 29.32 -11.50
N VAL A 238 -18.61 29.65 -10.93
CA VAL A 238 -18.48 30.59 -9.79
C VAL A 238 -17.68 31.84 -10.18
N GLY A 239 -16.95 31.83 -11.30
CA GLY A 239 -16.15 32.96 -11.78
C GLY A 239 -16.94 34.25 -12.09
N THR A 240 -18.27 34.18 -12.10
CA THR A 240 -19.16 35.36 -12.20
C THR A 240 -19.44 36.04 -10.85
N GLN A 241 -19.13 35.38 -9.72
CA GLN A 241 -19.24 35.96 -8.38
C GLN A 241 -17.92 36.60 -7.95
N PRO A 242 -17.94 37.71 -7.18
CA PRO A 242 -16.74 38.45 -6.80
C PRO A 242 -15.71 37.57 -6.06
N ASN A 243 -16.14 36.58 -5.28
CA ASN A 243 -15.23 35.72 -4.51
C ASN A 243 -14.73 34.48 -5.28
N GLY A 244 -15.25 34.21 -6.48
CA GLY A 244 -14.89 33.03 -7.29
C GLY A 244 -13.43 33.00 -7.73
N VAL A 245 -12.86 34.16 -8.06
CA VAL A 245 -11.46 34.30 -8.52
C VAL A 245 -10.47 33.79 -7.46
N VAL A 246 -10.76 33.97 -6.17
CA VAL A 246 -9.88 33.51 -5.08
C VAL A 246 -9.83 31.99 -5.02
N LEU A 247 -10.98 31.33 -5.14
CA LEU A 247 -11.10 29.88 -5.11
C LEU A 247 -10.46 29.24 -6.34
N GLU A 248 -10.58 29.89 -7.50
CA GLU A 248 -9.89 29.52 -8.73
C GLU A 248 -8.36 29.62 -8.56
N VAL A 249 -7.86 30.75 -8.04
CA VAL A 249 -6.44 30.93 -7.75
C VAL A 249 -5.93 29.84 -6.80
N LEU A 250 -6.65 29.54 -5.71
CA LEU A 250 -6.27 28.47 -4.77
C LEU A 250 -6.16 27.10 -5.44
N ALA A 251 -7.13 26.75 -6.30
CA ALA A 251 -7.11 25.50 -7.05
C ALA A 251 -5.93 25.44 -8.04
N LEU A 252 -5.59 26.56 -8.69
CA LEU A 252 -4.45 26.64 -9.61
C LEU A 252 -3.11 26.62 -8.86
N LEU A 253 -3.00 27.26 -7.69
CA LEU A 253 -1.82 27.15 -6.83
C LEU A 253 -1.59 25.70 -6.41
N GLY A 254 -2.65 24.99 -6.00
CA GLY A 254 -2.55 23.58 -5.65
C GLY A 254 -2.07 22.70 -6.81
N ALA A 255 -2.61 22.92 -8.02
CA ALA A 255 -2.18 22.20 -9.22
C ALA A 255 -0.74 22.55 -9.61
N GLY A 256 -0.37 23.83 -9.59
CA GLY A 256 0.96 24.32 -9.94
C GLY A 256 2.03 23.82 -8.96
N ALA A 257 1.76 23.89 -7.66
CA ALA A 257 2.66 23.40 -6.63
C ALA A 257 2.99 21.92 -6.79
N ILE A 258 1.99 21.09 -7.10
CA ILE A 258 2.20 19.67 -7.34
C ILE A 258 2.91 19.40 -8.67
N LEU A 259 2.60 20.17 -9.72
CA LEU A 259 3.35 20.09 -10.98
C LEU A 259 4.85 20.34 -10.77
N GLY A 260 5.20 21.27 -9.89
CA GLY A 260 6.60 21.53 -9.53
C GLY A 260 7.25 20.46 -8.65
N TYR A 261 6.46 19.79 -7.81
CA TYR A 261 6.92 18.70 -6.94
C TYR A 261 7.13 17.38 -7.70
N LEU A 262 6.23 17.05 -8.63
CA LEU A 262 6.14 15.73 -9.29
C LEU A 262 7.43 15.25 -9.99
N PRO A 263 8.25 16.10 -10.63
CA PRO A 263 9.53 15.68 -11.22
C PRO A 263 10.52 15.10 -10.20
N LEU A 264 10.43 15.50 -8.92
CA LEU A 264 11.28 14.99 -7.84
C LEU A 264 10.69 13.74 -7.16
N ASN A 265 9.43 13.43 -7.41
CA ASN A 265 8.72 12.24 -6.91
C ASN A 265 8.09 11.45 -8.06
N TRP A 266 8.85 11.27 -9.16
CA TRP A 266 8.32 10.65 -10.37
C TRP A 266 8.00 9.15 -10.15
N PRO A 267 6.92 8.61 -10.78
CA PRO A 267 6.55 7.21 -10.67
C PRO A 267 7.71 6.24 -10.92
N SER A 268 7.92 5.35 -9.96
CA SER A 268 8.99 4.36 -10.00
C SER A 268 8.45 2.93 -9.94
N ALA A 269 9.23 1.98 -10.47
CA ALA A 269 8.91 0.55 -10.36
C ALA A 269 9.53 -0.05 -9.08
N TRP A 270 10.23 0.78 -8.29
CA TRP A 270 10.97 0.34 -7.12
C TRP A 270 10.02 -0.18 -6.04
N ALA A 271 10.41 -1.30 -5.47
CA ALA A 271 9.77 -1.89 -4.30
C ALA A 271 10.86 -2.48 -3.43
N ALA A 272 10.70 -2.39 -2.11
CA ALA A 272 11.60 -3.08 -1.18
C ALA A 272 11.73 -4.59 -1.49
N ARG A 273 10.67 -5.21 -2.03
CA ARG A 273 10.65 -6.62 -2.49
C ARG A 273 11.42 -6.88 -3.79
N ARG A 274 11.70 -5.85 -4.59
CA ARG A 274 12.33 -5.95 -5.93
C ARG A 274 13.60 -5.11 -5.95
N GLY A 275 14.67 -5.63 -5.33
CA GLY A 275 15.95 -4.92 -5.18
C GLY A 275 16.63 -4.51 -6.50
N HIS A 276 16.27 -5.13 -7.62
CA HIS A 276 16.87 -4.84 -8.95
C HIS A 276 16.25 -3.63 -9.67
N ALA A 277 15.17 -3.04 -9.16
CA ALA A 277 14.49 -1.93 -9.85
C ALA A 277 15.09 -0.56 -9.48
N THR A 278 15.34 0.30 -10.47
CA THR A 278 15.85 1.67 -10.21
C THR A 278 14.77 2.56 -9.58
N ARG A 279 15.09 3.20 -8.45
CA ARG A 279 14.23 4.21 -7.80
C ARG A 279 14.38 5.57 -8.50
N ARG A 280 13.25 6.20 -8.86
CA ARG A 280 13.23 7.52 -9.52
C ARG A 280 12.87 8.67 -8.58
N ALA A 281 12.10 8.40 -7.53
CA ALA A 281 11.77 9.39 -6.52
C ALA A 281 13.02 9.80 -5.73
N LYS A 282 13.12 11.09 -5.43
CA LYS A 282 14.23 11.74 -4.71
C LYS A 282 13.81 12.33 -3.37
N ILE A 283 12.53 12.70 -3.23
CA ILE A 283 11.92 13.26 -2.02
C ILE A 283 10.53 12.65 -1.84
N TYR A 284 9.99 12.67 -0.62
CA TYR A 284 8.60 12.32 -0.33
C TYR A 284 7.77 13.53 0.09
N MET A 285 6.46 13.42 -0.15
CA MET A 285 5.46 14.44 0.19
C MET A 285 5.26 14.48 1.70
N GLY A 286 5.13 13.31 2.33
CA GLY A 286 4.94 13.16 3.77
C GLY A 286 3.52 13.53 4.19
N ASP A 287 3.20 13.21 5.45
CA ASP A 287 1.87 13.47 6.01
C ASP A 287 1.57 14.98 6.01
N SER A 288 2.59 15.83 6.18
CA SER A 288 2.46 17.29 6.06
C SER A 288 1.89 17.72 4.71
N GLY A 289 2.48 17.22 3.63
CA GLY A 289 2.06 17.59 2.28
C GLY A 289 0.67 17.04 1.95
N ALA A 290 0.44 15.77 2.27
CA ALA A 290 -0.78 15.07 1.92
C ALA A 290 -2.01 15.65 2.63
N LEU A 291 -1.91 15.88 3.95
CA LEU A 291 -2.98 16.51 4.71
C LEU A 291 -3.21 17.96 4.25
N GLY A 292 -2.14 18.72 4.02
CA GLY A 292 -2.21 20.10 3.53
C GLY A 292 -2.99 20.21 2.21
N MET A 293 -2.61 19.40 1.22
CA MET A 293 -3.28 19.41 -0.09
C MET A 293 -4.73 18.93 -0.03
N GLY A 294 -5.04 17.88 0.73
CA GLY A 294 -6.42 17.45 0.88
C GLY A 294 -7.28 18.47 1.64
N GLY A 295 -6.68 19.19 2.59
CA GLY A 295 -7.30 20.35 3.24
C GLY A 295 -7.60 21.49 2.26
N LEU A 296 -6.64 21.84 1.39
CA LEU A 296 -6.83 22.86 0.34
C LEU A 296 -7.97 22.51 -0.62
N LEU A 297 -7.99 21.26 -1.12
CA LEU A 297 -9.07 20.78 -2.01
C LEU A 297 -10.44 20.84 -1.32
N ALA A 298 -10.51 20.49 -0.04
CA ALA A 298 -11.73 20.59 0.75
C ALA A 298 -12.18 22.03 0.94
N MET A 299 -11.27 22.97 1.26
CA MET A 299 -11.61 24.39 1.41
C MET A 299 -12.16 24.98 0.11
N VAL A 300 -11.52 24.68 -1.03
CA VAL A 300 -12.01 25.12 -2.35
C VAL A 300 -13.41 24.58 -2.62
N ALA A 301 -13.66 23.30 -2.32
CA ALA A 301 -14.96 22.68 -2.55
C ALA A 301 -16.07 23.22 -1.63
N VAL A 302 -15.79 23.38 -0.33
CA VAL A 302 -16.76 23.85 0.66
C VAL A 302 -17.07 25.33 0.45
N PHE A 303 -16.06 26.19 0.29
CA PHE A 303 -16.28 27.62 0.08
C PHE A 303 -16.91 27.93 -1.29
N SER A 304 -16.75 27.05 -2.28
CA SER A 304 -17.48 27.15 -3.56
C SER A 304 -18.87 26.50 -3.52
N ARG A 305 -19.28 25.90 -2.39
CA ARG A 305 -20.56 25.16 -2.23
C ARG A 305 -20.71 23.97 -3.19
N ASN A 306 -19.58 23.33 -3.54
CA ASN A 306 -19.48 22.22 -4.50
C ASN A 306 -18.87 20.96 -3.87
N GLU A 307 -19.26 20.60 -2.65
CA GLU A 307 -18.72 19.47 -1.89
C GLU A 307 -19.12 18.13 -2.51
N THR A 308 -20.33 18.05 -3.06
CA THR A 308 -20.77 16.87 -3.81
C THR A 308 -19.94 16.63 -5.06
N LEU A 309 -19.43 17.71 -5.66
CA LEU A 309 -18.57 17.63 -6.83
C LEU A 309 -17.16 17.18 -6.47
N LEU A 310 -16.65 17.56 -5.29
CA LEU A 310 -15.38 17.04 -4.77
C LEU A 310 -15.40 15.52 -4.64
N LEU A 311 -16.52 14.92 -4.24
CA LEU A 311 -16.66 13.45 -4.20
C LEU A 311 -16.52 12.81 -5.59
N MET A 312 -16.91 13.52 -6.65
CA MET A 312 -16.79 13.04 -8.02
C MET A 312 -15.40 13.26 -8.58
N ILE A 313 -14.89 14.49 -8.53
CA ILE A 313 -13.56 14.87 -9.04
C ILE A 313 -12.47 14.13 -8.27
N GLY A 314 -12.61 14.04 -6.94
CA GLY A 314 -11.75 13.26 -6.05
C GLY A 314 -12.10 11.78 -5.99
N GLY A 315 -12.84 11.21 -6.96
CA GLY A 315 -13.33 9.83 -6.93
C GLY A 315 -12.23 8.79 -6.67
N ALA A 316 -11.02 9.00 -7.20
CA ALA A 316 -9.87 8.14 -6.91
C ALA A 316 -9.44 8.18 -5.42
N PHE A 317 -9.44 9.36 -4.79
CA PHE A 317 -9.20 9.49 -3.34
C PHE A 317 -10.32 8.86 -2.53
N VAL A 318 -11.57 9.04 -2.96
CA VAL A 318 -12.73 8.41 -2.31
C VAL A 318 -12.60 6.89 -2.35
N LEU A 319 -12.18 6.32 -3.48
CA LEU A 319 -11.92 4.89 -3.61
C LEU A 319 -10.82 4.43 -2.65
N GLU A 320 -9.67 5.09 -2.63
CA GLU A 320 -8.55 4.77 -1.74
C GLU A 320 -8.96 4.89 -0.26
N GLY A 321 -9.60 6.00 0.13
CA GLY A 321 -10.01 6.28 1.50
C GLY A 321 -11.16 5.40 2.01
N LEU A 322 -12.20 5.18 1.19
CA LEU A 322 -13.29 4.28 1.55
C LEU A 322 -12.80 2.84 1.65
N SER A 323 -11.86 2.41 0.79
CA SER A 323 -11.32 1.05 0.87
C SER A 323 -10.67 0.79 2.23
N ALA A 324 -9.87 1.73 2.72
CA ALA A 324 -9.23 1.67 4.03
C ALA A 324 -10.25 1.71 5.17
N LEU A 325 -11.21 2.64 5.12
CA LEU A 325 -12.23 2.80 6.16
C LEU A 325 -13.14 1.56 6.29
N ILE A 326 -13.67 1.08 5.16
CA ILE A 326 -14.58 -0.07 5.11
C ILE A 326 -13.86 -1.33 5.58
N SER A 327 -12.61 -1.53 5.15
CA SER A 327 -11.83 -2.71 5.52
C SER A 327 -11.40 -2.69 6.99
N ALA A 328 -10.84 -1.58 7.48
CA ALA A 328 -10.27 -1.49 8.82
C ALA A 328 -11.33 -1.43 9.92
N ARG A 329 -12.40 -0.63 9.76
CA ARG A 329 -13.39 -0.41 10.85
C ARG A 329 -14.68 -1.21 10.70
N LEU A 330 -15.20 -1.33 9.49
CA LEU A 330 -16.55 -1.85 9.28
C LEU A 330 -16.55 -3.37 9.11
N LEU A 331 -15.80 -3.85 8.11
CA LEU A 331 -15.72 -5.26 7.77
C LEU A 331 -14.95 -6.07 8.80
N THR A 332 -13.82 -5.56 9.32
CA THR A 332 -13.08 -6.29 10.35
C THR A 332 -13.95 -6.55 11.59
N ARG A 333 -14.76 -5.58 12.01
CA ARG A 333 -15.67 -5.73 13.16
C ARG A 333 -16.85 -6.67 12.86
N PHE A 334 -17.43 -6.56 11.67
CA PHE A 334 -18.49 -7.45 11.20
C PHE A 334 -18.00 -8.90 11.09
N PHE A 335 -16.90 -9.13 10.38
CA PHE A 335 -16.35 -10.46 10.15
C PHE A 335 -15.88 -11.12 11.44
N ARG A 336 -15.26 -10.39 12.37
CA ARG A 336 -14.91 -10.92 13.69
C ARG A 336 -16.12 -11.44 14.47
N ARG A 337 -17.31 -10.86 14.23
CA ARG A 337 -18.54 -11.23 14.95
C ARG A 337 -19.30 -12.38 14.29
N TYR A 338 -19.21 -12.55 12.97
CA TYR A 338 -20.09 -13.45 12.21
C TYR A 338 -19.39 -14.54 11.39
N LEU A 339 -18.08 -14.45 11.14
CA LEU A 339 -17.35 -15.47 10.35
C LEU A 339 -16.59 -16.45 11.23
N THR A 340 -16.74 -17.74 10.96
CA THR A 340 -15.86 -18.79 11.45
C THR A 340 -14.79 -19.08 10.40
N ILE A 341 -13.53 -18.80 10.73
CA ILE A 341 -12.38 -19.06 9.86
C ILE A 341 -11.96 -20.52 10.07
N LEU A 342 -11.89 -21.30 8.98
CA LEU A 342 -11.63 -22.75 9.05
C LEU A 342 -10.33 -23.10 9.79
N ARG A 343 -9.29 -22.28 9.66
CA ARG A 343 -8.01 -22.45 10.35
C ARG A 343 -8.13 -22.33 11.88
N PHE A 344 -9.01 -21.46 12.37
CA PHE A 344 -9.20 -21.21 13.81
C PHE A 344 -10.53 -21.74 14.33
N ALA A 345 -11.26 -22.54 13.55
CA ALA A 345 -12.57 -23.04 13.93
C ALA A 345 -12.55 -23.80 15.27
N ASN A 346 -11.39 -24.35 15.65
CA ASN A 346 -11.16 -25.11 16.86
C ASN A 346 -10.23 -24.40 17.87
N THR A 347 -9.93 -23.10 17.72
CA THR A 347 -8.95 -22.40 18.56
C THR A 347 -9.46 -21.02 18.98
N GLU A 348 -9.57 -20.77 20.30
CA GLU A 348 -9.99 -19.49 20.88
C GLU A 348 -8.94 -18.35 20.75
N LYS A 349 -7.97 -18.46 19.84
CA LYS A 349 -6.85 -17.51 19.73
C LYS A 349 -7.21 -16.30 18.87
N PHE A 350 -6.53 -15.19 19.16
CA PHE A 350 -6.59 -13.95 18.40
C PHE A 350 -6.24 -14.22 16.92
N VAL A 351 -7.18 -13.89 16.02
CA VAL A 351 -6.98 -13.95 14.58
C VAL A 351 -6.29 -12.67 14.11
N PRO A 352 -5.09 -12.75 13.50
CA PRO A 352 -4.43 -11.60 12.89
C PRO A 352 -5.30 -11.01 11.76
N HIS A 353 -5.27 -9.69 11.60
CA HIS A 353 -6.03 -8.95 10.58
C HIS A 353 -5.67 -9.36 9.15
N THR A 354 -4.48 -9.93 8.93
CA THR A 354 -4.01 -10.50 7.66
C THR A 354 -4.71 -11.81 7.26
N GLU A 355 -5.38 -12.48 8.21
CA GLU A 355 -6.05 -13.77 7.98
C GLU A 355 -7.57 -13.64 7.78
N PHE A 356 -8.10 -12.41 7.90
CA PHE A 356 -9.49 -12.13 7.56
C PHE A 356 -9.64 -11.97 6.04
N PRO A 357 -10.77 -12.41 5.44
CA PRO A 357 -11.11 -12.10 4.07
C PRO A 357 -11.56 -10.66 3.96
N LEU A 358 -10.59 -9.77 4.05
CA LEU A 358 -10.84 -8.42 3.59
C LEU A 358 -11.14 -8.55 2.09
N PRO A 359 -12.16 -7.83 1.57
CA PRO A 359 -12.48 -7.85 0.15
C PRO A 359 -11.24 -7.52 -0.69
N PHE A 360 -10.34 -6.74 -0.11
CA PHE A 360 -9.01 -6.44 -0.62
C PHE A 360 -7.91 -7.23 0.09
N LEU A 361 -6.90 -7.64 -0.68
CA LEU A 361 -5.66 -8.23 -0.17
C LEU A 361 -4.89 -7.30 0.79
N ALA A 362 -4.98 -5.99 0.58
CA ALA A 362 -4.46 -4.96 1.46
C ALA A 362 -5.24 -3.67 1.19
N THR A 363 -5.17 -2.75 2.14
CA THR A 363 -5.70 -1.39 2.00
C THR A 363 -4.63 -0.38 2.33
N PRO A 364 -4.56 0.77 1.63
CA PRO A 364 -5.50 1.26 0.60
C PRO A 364 -5.44 0.51 -0.76
N LEU A 365 -6.29 0.87 -1.71
CA LEU A 365 -6.52 0.15 -2.98
C LEU A 365 -5.25 -0.05 -3.82
N HIS A 366 -4.35 0.92 -3.87
CA HIS A 366 -3.10 0.75 -4.61
C HIS A 366 -2.24 -0.41 -4.06
N HIS A 367 -2.26 -0.69 -2.75
CA HIS A 367 -1.61 -1.88 -2.19
C HIS A 367 -2.33 -3.17 -2.58
N HIS A 368 -3.66 -3.13 -2.70
CA HIS A 368 -4.42 -4.25 -3.26
C HIS A 368 -3.91 -4.63 -4.65
N PHE A 369 -3.76 -3.65 -5.56
CA PHE A 369 -3.27 -3.89 -6.91
C PHE A 369 -1.78 -4.28 -6.96
N ASP A 370 -0.92 -3.71 -6.10
CA ASP A 370 0.49 -4.15 -5.97
C ASP A 370 0.59 -5.62 -5.52
N LEU A 371 -0.31 -6.07 -4.62
CA LEU A 371 -0.38 -7.47 -4.20
C LEU A 371 -1.03 -8.39 -5.24
N LEU A 372 -1.83 -7.87 -6.16
CA LEU A 372 -2.29 -8.59 -7.35
C LEU A 372 -1.17 -8.82 -8.38
N GLY A 373 0.00 -8.21 -8.19
CA GLY A 373 1.16 -8.37 -9.07
C GLY A 373 1.22 -7.33 -10.19
N TRP A 374 0.46 -6.23 -10.07
CA TRP A 374 0.58 -5.12 -11.02
C TRP A 374 1.92 -4.41 -10.85
N ASP A 375 2.55 -4.03 -11.95
CA ASP A 375 3.76 -3.22 -11.88
C ASP A 375 3.42 -1.83 -11.32
N ARG A 376 4.06 -1.45 -10.19
CA ARG A 376 3.82 -0.18 -9.48
C ARG A 376 3.81 1.04 -10.39
N ARG A 377 4.74 1.13 -11.35
CA ARG A 377 4.78 2.26 -12.27
C ARG A 377 3.53 2.30 -13.16
N ARG A 378 3.11 1.16 -13.70
CA ARG A 378 1.88 1.05 -14.50
C ARG A 378 0.64 1.35 -13.66
N LEU A 379 0.62 0.89 -12.42
CA LEU A 379 -0.46 1.17 -11.47
C LEU A 379 -0.61 2.67 -11.21
N VAL A 380 0.49 3.39 -10.99
CA VAL A 380 0.45 4.84 -10.76
C VAL A 380 -0.06 5.58 -12.00
N TYR A 381 0.39 5.22 -13.21
CA TYR A 381 -0.14 5.83 -14.43
C TYR A 381 -1.61 5.50 -14.67
N ALA A 382 -2.05 4.29 -14.36
CA ALA A 382 -3.47 3.92 -14.42
C ALA A 382 -4.31 4.73 -13.42
N ALA A 383 -3.79 4.95 -12.21
CA ALA A 383 -4.43 5.80 -11.21
C ALA A 383 -4.50 7.26 -11.67
N TRP A 384 -3.45 7.81 -12.30
CA TRP A 384 -3.48 9.16 -12.87
C TRP A 384 -4.54 9.29 -13.97
N ALA A 385 -4.61 8.30 -14.88
CA ALA A 385 -5.64 8.26 -15.91
C ALA A 385 -7.04 8.16 -15.32
N LEU A 386 -7.21 7.36 -14.25
CA LEU A 386 -8.48 7.24 -13.53
C LEU A 386 -8.86 8.56 -12.84
N GLY A 387 -7.93 9.23 -12.15
CA GLY A 387 -8.14 10.54 -11.52
C GLY A 387 -8.51 11.61 -12.54
N ALA A 388 -7.81 11.66 -13.68
CA ALA A 388 -8.16 12.55 -14.78
C ALA A 388 -9.54 12.25 -15.38
N CYS A 389 -9.92 10.97 -15.50
CA CYS A 389 -11.25 10.56 -15.95
C CYS A 389 -12.34 11.05 -14.98
N PHE A 390 -12.16 10.85 -13.67
CA PHE A 390 -13.06 11.37 -12.64
C PHE A 390 -13.16 12.90 -12.67
N ALA A 391 -12.05 13.61 -12.85
CA ALA A 391 -12.04 15.07 -12.98
C ALA A 391 -12.82 15.53 -14.21
N VAL A 392 -12.60 14.93 -15.39
CA VAL A 392 -13.33 15.26 -16.63
C VAL A 392 -14.81 14.95 -16.49
N LEU A 393 -15.18 13.78 -15.96
CA LEU A 393 -16.58 13.43 -15.72
C LEU A 393 -17.24 14.40 -14.74
N GLY A 394 -16.54 14.82 -13.68
CA GLY A 394 -17.00 15.84 -12.75
C GLY A 394 -17.27 17.19 -13.45
N ILE A 395 -16.33 17.66 -14.28
CA ILE A 395 -16.51 18.87 -15.09
C ILE A 395 -17.73 18.72 -16.00
N MET A 396 -17.86 17.60 -16.72
CA MET A 396 -18.99 17.37 -17.62
C MET A 396 -20.32 17.40 -16.87
N VAL A 397 -20.41 16.75 -15.71
CA VAL A 397 -21.62 16.79 -14.85
C VAL A 397 -21.94 18.22 -14.41
N SER A 398 -20.92 19.05 -14.19
CA SER A 398 -21.10 20.45 -13.77
C SER A 398 -21.66 21.35 -14.89
N LEU A 399 -21.36 21.04 -16.16
CA LEU A 399 -21.79 21.81 -17.34
C LEU A 399 -23.20 21.45 -17.83
N VAL A 400 -23.78 20.35 -17.35
CA VAL A 400 -25.06 19.84 -17.82
C VAL A 400 -26.23 20.61 -17.18
N PRO A 401 -27.16 21.20 -17.98
CA PRO A 401 -28.24 22.04 -17.46
C PRO A 401 -29.37 21.24 -16.81
N PHE A 402 -29.62 20.00 -17.25
CA PHE A 402 -30.77 19.20 -16.78
C PHE A 402 -30.44 18.35 -15.55
N SER A 403 -31.29 18.42 -14.53
CA SER A 403 -31.08 17.72 -13.25
C SER A 403 -31.01 16.19 -13.39
N TRP A 404 -31.86 15.56 -14.22
CA TRP A 404 -31.85 14.10 -14.39
C TRP A 404 -30.55 13.58 -15.04
N GLN A 405 -29.98 14.32 -15.99
CA GLN A 405 -28.71 13.98 -16.62
C GLN A 405 -27.55 14.09 -15.63
N ARG A 406 -27.59 15.05 -14.70
CA ARG A 406 -26.63 15.15 -13.60
C ARG A 406 -26.71 13.94 -12.66
N TYR A 407 -27.91 13.45 -12.34
CA TYR A 407 -28.06 12.23 -11.53
C TYR A 407 -27.58 10.97 -12.26
N ILE A 408 -27.81 10.85 -13.58
CA ILE A 408 -27.27 9.75 -14.38
C ILE A 408 -25.74 9.81 -14.41
N GLY A 409 -25.14 10.98 -14.64
CA GLY A 409 -23.69 11.14 -14.61
C GLY A 409 -23.09 10.75 -13.25
N ARG A 410 -23.72 11.19 -12.16
CA ARG A 410 -23.37 10.75 -10.78
C ARG A 410 -23.47 9.24 -10.61
N PHE A 411 -24.53 8.63 -11.11
CA PHE A 411 -24.71 7.17 -11.04
C PHE A 411 -23.63 6.43 -11.84
N LEU A 412 -23.28 6.89 -13.05
CA LEU A 412 -22.21 6.29 -13.86
C LEU A 412 -20.84 6.39 -13.20
N ILE A 413 -20.54 7.52 -12.54
CA ILE A 413 -19.32 7.71 -11.75
C ILE A 413 -19.26 6.72 -10.59
N ILE A 414 -20.37 6.52 -9.86
CA ILE A 414 -20.47 5.54 -8.78
C ILE A 414 -20.34 4.11 -9.31
N LEU A 415 -20.97 3.79 -10.45
CA LEU A 415 -20.84 2.50 -11.12
C LEU A 415 -19.39 2.21 -11.51
N LEU A 416 -18.70 3.19 -12.11
CA LEU A 416 -17.27 3.10 -12.44
C LEU A 416 -16.43 2.84 -11.19
N ALA A 417 -16.70 3.56 -10.10
CA ALA A 417 -16.03 3.37 -8.82
C ALA A 417 -16.23 1.93 -8.30
N ILE A 418 -17.45 1.41 -8.33
CA ILE A 418 -17.77 0.03 -7.92
C ILE A 418 -17.09 -1.02 -8.82
N LEU A 419 -17.03 -0.80 -10.13
CA LEU A 419 -16.34 -1.68 -11.07
C LEU A 419 -14.83 -1.73 -10.79
N VAL A 420 -14.19 -0.57 -10.56
CA VAL A 420 -12.77 -0.51 -10.19
C VAL A 420 -12.54 -1.21 -8.85
N TRP A 421 -13.38 -0.94 -7.84
CA TRP A 421 -13.32 -1.57 -6.52
C TRP A 421 -13.44 -3.10 -6.60
N SER A 422 -14.32 -3.62 -7.44
CA SER A 422 -14.57 -5.06 -7.56
C SER A 422 -13.58 -5.81 -8.46
N SER A 423 -12.87 -5.11 -9.35
CA SER A 423 -11.97 -5.70 -10.35
C SER A 423 -10.92 -6.66 -9.79
N GLY A 424 -10.35 -6.35 -8.63
CA GLY A 424 -9.31 -7.18 -8.03
C GLY A 424 -9.83 -8.46 -7.37
N SER A 425 -11.07 -8.46 -6.89
CA SER A 425 -11.73 -9.66 -6.33
C SER A 425 -12.03 -10.71 -7.39
N TRP A 426 -12.08 -10.37 -8.68
CA TRP A 426 -12.37 -11.34 -9.75
C TRP A 426 -11.16 -12.21 -10.13
N SER A 427 -9.94 -11.78 -9.79
CA SER A 427 -8.70 -12.42 -10.26
C SER A 427 -8.11 -13.49 -9.34
N LYS A 428 -8.43 -13.46 -8.04
CA LYS A 428 -7.88 -14.37 -7.02
C LYS A 428 -8.98 -15.14 -6.30
N ASN A 429 -9.42 -16.22 -6.94
CA ASN A 429 -10.55 -17.04 -6.49
C ASN A 429 -10.12 -18.42 -5.99
N TYR A 430 -8.82 -18.71 -5.90
CA TYR A 430 -8.32 -20.02 -5.48
C TYR A 430 -7.56 -19.92 -4.16
N PHE A 431 -7.58 -21.00 -3.38
CA PHE A 431 -6.72 -21.13 -2.20
C PHE A 431 -6.36 -22.60 -1.99
N VAL A 432 -5.22 -22.83 -1.32
CA VAL A 432 -4.79 -24.17 -0.91
C VAL A 432 -5.14 -24.37 0.55
N GLY A 433 -5.73 -25.51 0.91
CA GLY A 433 -6.14 -25.80 2.29
C GLY A 433 -5.91 -27.25 2.68
N LYS A 434 -5.95 -27.52 3.97
CA LYS A 434 -5.86 -28.87 4.53
C LYS A 434 -7.20 -29.60 4.34
N HIS A 435 -7.16 -30.85 3.93
CA HIS A 435 -8.32 -31.71 3.71
C HIS A 435 -8.19 -32.99 4.54
N PHE A 436 -9.20 -33.26 5.35
CA PHE A 436 -9.29 -34.49 6.12
C PHE A 436 -9.89 -35.59 5.23
N VAL A 437 -9.17 -36.70 5.10
CA VAL A 437 -9.64 -37.89 4.38
C VAL A 437 -10.17 -38.88 5.41
N GLU A 438 -11.44 -39.27 5.29
CA GLU A 438 -12.08 -40.24 6.18
C GLU A 438 -11.29 -41.56 6.17
N GLY A 439 -10.85 -42.01 7.34
CA GLY A 439 -10.08 -43.25 7.50
C GLY A 439 -8.55 -43.11 7.39
N ALA A 440 -8.01 -41.94 7.02
CA ALA A 440 -6.57 -41.70 6.99
C ALA A 440 -6.10 -40.96 8.26
N ARG A 441 -4.97 -41.37 8.84
CA ARG A 441 -4.32 -40.64 9.96
C ARG A 441 -3.74 -39.28 9.55
N ARG A 442 -3.53 -39.04 8.25
CA ARG A 442 -2.86 -37.85 7.72
C ARG A 442 -3.81 -36.97 6.91
N THR A 443 -3.69 -35.66 7.13
CA THR A 443 -4.33 -34.60 6.33
C THR A 443 -3.61 -34.46 4.99
N ARG A 444 -4.38 -34.36 3.91
CA ARG A 444 -3.86 -34.09 2.55
C ARG A 444 -4.07 -32.63 2.19
N LEU A 445 -3.26 -32.12 1.28
CA LEU A 445 -3.46 -30.78 0.72
C LEU A 445 -4.50 -30.81 -0.41
N ALA A 446 -5.33 -29.78 -0.48
CA ALA A 446 -6.36 -29.65 -1.52
C ALA A 446 -6.44 -28.23 -2.07
N LEU A 447 -6.75 -28.14 -3.35
CA LEU A 447 -7.08 -26.92 -4.06
C LEU A 447 -8.58 -26.64 -3.93
N TYR A 448 -8.91 -25.41 -3.55
CA TYR A 448 -10.28 -24.93 -3.44
C TYR A 448 -10.51 -23.71 -4.32
N TYR A 449 -11.74 -23.55 -4.78
CA TYR A 449 -12.25 -22.39 -5.50
C TYR A 449 -13.30 -21.68 -4.63
N GLY A 450 -13.24 -20.35 -4.56
CA GLY A 450 -14.12 -19.51 -3.76
C GLY A 450 -13.43 -18.95 -2.52
N TYR A 451 -14.22 -18.71 -1.48
CA TYR A 451 -13.76 -18.04 -0.25
C TYR A 451 -13.64 -19.05 0.90
N PRO A 452 -12.53 -19.08 1.66
CA PRO A 452 -12.28 -20.05 2.73
C PRO A 452 -13.10 -19.83 4.02
N PHE A 453 -14.41 -19.57 3.89
CA PHE A 453 -15.32 -19.30 5.02
C PHE A 453 -16.61 -20.08 4.93
N ARG A 454 -17.27 -20.16 6.08
CA ARG A 454 -18.67 -20.55 6.21
C ARG A 454 -19.47 -19.35 6.70
N ILE A 455 -20.50 -18.97 5.96
CA ILE A 455 -21.47 -17.94 6.38
C ILE A 455 -22.75 -18.67 6.78
N MET A 456 -23.13 -18.59 8.06
CA MET A 456 -24.37 -19.18 8.57
C MET A 456 -24.56 -20.67 8.16
N GLY A 457 -23.46 -21.44 8.12
CA GLY A 457 -23.47 -22.85 7.72
C GLY A 457 -23.27 -23.11 6.21
N ILE A 458 -23.39 -22.11 5.36
CA ILE A 458 -23.17 -22.21 3.91
C ILE A 458 -21.66 -22.12 3.62
N ARG A 459 -21.12 -23.10 2.90
CA ARG A 459 -19.72 -23.10 2.43
C ARG A 459 -19.60 -22.20 1.21
N LEU A 460 -18.78 -21.15 1.30
CA LEU A 460 -18.48 -20.24 0.17
C LEU A 460 -17.32 -20.73 -0.71
N TYR A 461 -16.95 -22.00 -0.59
CA TYR A 461 -15.88 -22.63 -1.33
C TYR A 461 -16.33 -23.99 -1.84
N HIS A 462 -15.82 -24.35 -3.01
CA HIS A 462 -15.93 -25.67 -3.59
C HIS A 462 -14.55 -26.26 -3.77
N ARG A 463 -14.42 -27.57 -3.56
CA ARG A 463 -13.14 -28.28 -3.70
C ARG A 463 -12.89 -28.57 -5.18
N VAL A 464 -11.71 -28.22 -5.66
CA VAL A 464 -11.31 -28.42 -7.07
C VAL A 464 -10.53 -29.72 -7.21
N GLU A 465 -9.48 -29.91 -6.41
CA GLU A 465 -8.55 -31.04 -6.56
C GLU A 465 -7.95 -31.41 -5.20
N ILE A 466 -7.63 -32.69 -5.00
CA ILE A 466 -6.89 -33.18 -3.83
C ILE A 466 -5.54 -33.66 -4.33
N VAL A 467 -4.49 -33.31 -3.59
CA VAL A 467 -3.11 -33.63 -3.92
C VAL A 467 -2.58 -34.66 -2.92
N GLU A 468 -1.62 -35.49 -3.34
CA GLU A 468 -1.08 -36.60 -2.55
C GLU A 468 -0.17 -36.14 -1.40
N ALA A 469 0.38 -34.92 -1.48
CA ALA A 469 1.20 -34.31 -0.45
C ALA A 469 0.44 -34.17 0.89
N SER A 470 1.09 -34.61 1.98
CA SER A 470 0.61 -34.45 3.35
C SER A 470 1.03 -33.11 3.96
N GLU A 471 0.45 -32.77 5.11
CA GLU A 471 0.79 -31.58 5.89
C GLU A 471 2.26 -31.53 6.36
N ASP A 472 2.93 -32.69 6.46
CA ASP A 472 4.31 -32.83 6.95
C ASP A 472 5.35 -32.10 6.09
N VAL A 473 4.97 -31.70 4.88
CA VAL A 473 5.83 -31.05 3.87
C VAL A 473 5.96 -29.52 4.11
N ILE A 474 5.13 -28.98 5.00
CA ILE A 474 5.13 -27.56 5.35
C ILE A 474 6.23 -27.34 6.37
N GLU A 475 7.31 -26.67 5.96
CA GLU A 475 8.50 -26.51 6.80
C GLU A 475 8.45 -25.23 7.64
N THR A 476 7.78 -24.20 7.13
CA THR A 476 7.80 -22.87 7.74
C THR A 476 6.42 -22.42 8.22
N PRO A 477 6.32 -21.67 9.34
CA PRO A 477 5.05 -21.07 9.77
C PRO A 477 4.48 -20.11 8.71
N ALA A 478 5.37 -19.56 7.91
CA ALA A 478 5.14 -18.76 6.72
C ALA A 478 4.33 -19.51 5.64
N GLU A 479 4.76 -20.73 5.28
CA GLU A 479 4.04 -21.60 4.34
C GLU A 479 2.68 -22.05 4.89
N GLU A 480 2.60 -22.29 6.21
CA GLU A 480 1.32 -22.60 6.86
C GLU A 480 0.35 -21.41 6.82
N LEU A 481 0.87 -20.18 6.99
CA LEU A 481 0.10 -18.95 6.84
C LEU A 481 -0.36 -18.69 5.40
N ALA A 482 0.41 -19.15 4.41
CA ALA A 482 0.06 -19.03 3.00
C ALA A 482 -1.08 -19.97 2.60
N LEU A 483 -1.28 -21.07 3.34
CA LEU A 483 -2.50 -21.86 3.23
C LEU A 483 -3.70 -20.99 3.60
N TRP A 484 -4.82 -21.22 2.93
CA TRP A 484 -6.07 -20.46 3.07
C TRP A 484 -6.01 -19.01 2.56
N GLN A 485 -4.87 -18.53 2.03
CA GLN A 485 -4.82 -17.24 1.37
C GLN A 485 -5.36 -17.32 -0.06
N ARG A 486 -6.11 -16.29 -0.46
CA ARG A 486 -6.60 -16.15 -1.84
C ARG A 486 -5.44 -15.84 -2.77
N MET A 487 -5.28 -16.67 -3.78
CA MET A 487 -4.21 -16.59 -4.77
C MET A 487 -4.74 -16.88 -6.18
N THR A 488 -3.91 -16.64 -7.19
CA THR A 488 -4.26 -17.02 -8.56
C THR A 488 -4.20 -18.54 -8.69
N ILE A 489 -4.89 -19.11 -9.69
CA ILE A 489 -4.78 -20.55 -9.96
C ILE A 489 -3.32 -20.97 -10.23
N PHE A 490 -2.52 -20.09 -10.85
CA PHE A 490 -1.12 -20.37 -11.17
C PHE A 490 -0.24 -20.38 -9.92
N ASP A 491 -0.48 -19.47 -8.98
CA ASP A 491 0.20 -19.47 -7.68
C ASP A 491 -0.17 -20.71 -6.85
N ALA A 492 -1.45 -21.09 -6.85
CA ALA A 492 -1.90 -22.27 -6.12
C ALA A 492 -1.28 -23.55 -6.67
N ARG A 493 -1.20 -23.69 -8.01
CA ARG A 493 -0.54 -24.82 -8.68
C ARG A 493 0.97 -24.83 -8.47
N ALA A 494 1.60 -23.66 -8.49
CA ALA A 494 3.01 -23.51 -8.17
C ALA A 494 3.33 -24.05 -6.77
N MET A 495 2.55 -23.61 -5.77
CA MET A 495 2.66 -24.02 -4.37
C MET A 495 2.39 -25.52 -4.20
N LEU A 496 1.31 -26.03 -4.79
CA LEU A 496 0.98 -27.46 -4.73
C LEU A 496 2.05 -28.34 -5.40
N GLY A 497 2.59 -27.91 -6.54
CA GLY A 497 3.66 -28.63 -7.22
C GLY A 497 4.94 -28.69 -6.40
N LEU A 498 5.30 -27.58 -5.73
CA LEU A 498 6.44 -27.54 -4.80
C LEU A 498 6.25 -28.52 -3.62
N TYR A 499 5.05 -28.57 -3.04
CA TYR A 499 4.75 -29.52 -1.97
C TYR A 499 4.73 -30.98 -2.46
N CYS A 500 4.29 -31.25 -3.70
CA CYS A 500 4.44 -32.58 -4.28
C CYS A 500 5.91 -32.97 -4.44
N TYR A 501 6.73 -32.04 -4.94
CA TYR A 501 8.15 -32.25 -5.18
C TYR A 501 8.89 -32.59 -3.88
N ARG A 502 8.68 -31.79 -2.82
CA ARG A 502 9.28 -32.03 -1.50
C ARG A 502 8.79 -33.33 -0.83
N ALA A 503 7.55 -33.74 -1.12
CA ALA A 503 7.01 -35.00 -0.64
C ALA A 503 7.53 -36.24 -1.41
N GLY A 504 8.29 -36.06 -2.49
CA GLY A 504 8.75 -37.13 -3.37
C GLY A 504 7.70 -37.61 -4.40
N TYR A 505 6.57 -36.92 -4.54
CA TYR A 505 5.55 -37.23 -5.55
C TYR A 505 5.85 -36.52 -6.88
N TYR A 506 6.94 -36.94 -7.54
CA TYR A 506 7.46 -36.31 -8.76
C TYR A 506 6.46 -36.21 -9.93
N PRO A 507 5.69 -37.25 -10.29
CA PRO A 507 4.70 -37.13 -11.37
C PRO A 507 3.58 -36.14 -11.04
N ALA A 508 3.16 -36.07 -9.77
CA ALA A 508 2.15 -35.11 -9.31
C ALA A 508 2.68 -33.67 -9.35
N ALA A 509 3.95 -33.45 -9.00
CA ALA A 509 4.61 -32.15 -9.12
C ALA A 509 4.65 -31.67 -10.57
N GLN A 510 5.08 -32.54 -11.49
CA GLN A 510 5.10 -32.26 -12.93
C GLN A 510 3.71 -31.90 -13.45
N ALA A 511 2.68 -32.66 -13.06
CA ALA A 511 1.30 -32.42 -13.48
C ALA A 511 0.79 -31.04 -13.04
N GLN A 512 1.16 -30.57 -11.85
CA GLN A 512 0.75 -29.24 -11.38
C GLN A 512 1.47 -28.11 -12.11
N TRP A 513 2.78 -28.24 -12.37
CA TRP A 513 3.57 -27.21 -13.05
C TRP A 513 3.33 -27.14 -14.55
N THR A 514 3.13 -28.27 -15.25
CA THR A 514 2.80 -28.30 -16.69
C THR A 514 1.44 -27.66 -17.00
N ARG A 515 0.53 -27.69 -16.05
CA ARG A 515 -0.78 -27.02 -16.08
C ARG A 515 -0.70 -25.48 -15.98
N ILE A 516 0.49 -24.91 -15.77
CA ILE A 516 0.73 -23.46 -15.76
C ILE A 516 1.17 -23.03 -17.17
N PRO A 517 0.49 -22.07 -17.83
CA PRO A 517 0.91 -21.56 -19.14
C PRO A 517 2.34 -21.03 -19.11
N GLU A 518 3.08 -21.23 -20.20
CA GLU A 518 4.50 -20.87 -20.32
C GLU A 518 4.79 -19.41 -19.97
N ARG A 519 3.96 -18.47 -20.46
CA ARG A 519 4.06 -17.03 -20.13
C ARG A 519 4.06 -16.76 -18.63
N ASN A 520 3.35 -17.56 -17.84
CA ASN A 520 3.29 -17.42 -16.38
C ASN A 520 4.39 -18.23 -15.68
N ARG A 521 4.90 -19.31 -16.27
CA ARG A 521 6.04 -20.05 -15.72
C ARG A 521 7.31 -19.21 -15.72
N VAL A 522 7.54 -18.41 -16.78
CA VAL A 522 8.71 -17.50 -16.87
C VAL A 522 8.75 -16.47 -15.73
N LEU A 523 7.61 -16.11 -15.15
CA LEU A 523 7.55 -15.20 -13.99
C LEU A 523 8.04 -15.86 -12.68
N ARG A 524 8.30 -17.18 -12.68
CA ARG A 524 8.69 -17.99 -11.52
C ARG A 524 9.93 -18.83 -11.87
N PRO A 525 11.12 -18.21 -11.88
CA PRO A 525 12.34 -18.86 -12.38
C PRO A 525 12.71 -20.12 -11.58
N GLU A 526 12.47 -20.12 -10.27
CA GLU A 526 12.70 -21.29 -9.40
C GLU A 526 11.89 -22.52 -9.85
N ILE A 527 10.64 -22.32 -10.25
CA ILE A 527 9.78 -23.42 -10.72
C ILE A 527 10.25 -23.94 -12.07
N VAL A 528 10.71 -23.05 -12.96
CA VAL A 528 11.26 -23.45 -14.26
C VAL A 528 12.52 -24.29 -14.05
N HIS A 529 13.38 -23.90 -13.10
CA HIS A 529 14.57 -24.67 -12.76
C HIS A 529 14.21 -26.05 -12.20
N LEU A 530 13.32 -26.13 -11.22
CA LEU A 530 12.87 -27.39 -10.62
C LEU A 530 12.14 -28.29 -11.62
N LEU A 531 11.36 -27.72 -12.53
CA LEU A 531 10.67 -28.48 -13.58
C LEU A 531 11.67 -29.10 -14.57
N ASN A 532 12.71 -28.37 -14.95
CA ASN A 532 13.76 -28.92 -15.83
C ASN A 532 14.55 -30.03 -15.14
N GLU A 533 14.87 -29.86 -13.85
CA GLU A 533 15.52 -30.90 -13.04
C GLU A 533 14.67 -32.16 -12.95
N LEU A 534 13.37 -31.98 -12.66
CA LEU A 534 12.39 -33.05 -12.58
C LEU A 534 12.21 -33.79 -13.92
N GLU A 535 12.16 -33.07 -15.03
CA GLU A 535 12.06 -33.65 -16.37
C GLU A 535 13.28 -34.49 -16.73
N ASN A 536 14.48 -34.03 -16.35
CA ASN A 536 15.71 -34.80 -16.53
C ASN A 536 15.70 -36.09 -15.68
N GLN A 537 15.28 -36.01 -14.42
CA GLN A 537 15.16 -37.19 -13.54
C GLN A 537 14.18 -38.22 -14.09
N LEU A 538 12.96 -37.78 -14.48
CA LEU A 538 11.96 -38.67 -15.05
C LEU A 538 12.37 -39.24 -16.41
N ALA A 539 13.19 -38.52 -17.19
CA ALA A 539 13.75 -39.03 -18.43
C ALA A 539 14.78 -40.15 -18.17
N LEU A 540 15.62 -40.01 -17.14
CA LEU A 540 16.57 -41.05 -16.71
C LEU A 540 15.83 -42.29 -16.21
N GLU A 541 14.83 -42.15 -15.35
CA GLU A 541 14.00 -43.28 -14.88
C GLU A 541 13.31 -44.01 -16.04
N LYS A 542 12.83 -43.27 -17.05
CA LYS A 542 12.24 -43.85 -18.27
C LYS A 542 13.26 -44.55 -19.16
N GLN A 543 14.52 -44.13 -19.15
CA GLN A 543 15.58 -44.83 -19.87
C GLN A 543 15.99 -46.12 -19.15
N GLU A 544 16.06 -46.10 -17.82
CA GLU A 544 16.38 -47.28 -17.01
C GLU A 544 15.28 -48.36 -17.05
N THR A 545 14.02 -47.94 -17.17
CA THR A 545 12.87 -48.85 -17.20
C THR A 545 12.52 -49.40 -18.59
N GLN A 546 13.20 -48.98 -19.65
CA GLN A 546 13.03 -49.59 -20.97
C GLN A 546 13.64 -51.00 -20.97
N PRO A 547 12.87 -52.04 -21.35
CA PRO A 547 13.43 -53.38 -21.49
C PRO A 547 14.48 -53.32 -22.61
N ILE A 548 15.74 -53.61 -22.25
CA ILE A 548 16.86 -53.66 -23.19
C ILE A 548 16.43 -54.56 -24.36
N ARG A 549 16.32 -54.00 -25.58
CA ARG A 549 16.04 -54.81 -26.76
C ARG A 549 17.16 -55.84 -26.89
N ARG A 550 16.81 -57.09 -27.19
CA ARG A 550 17.76 -58.21 -27.32
C ARG A 550 18.95 -57.90 -28.25
N GLN A 551 18.78 -56.98 -29.19
CA GLN A 551 19.81 -56.51 -30.12
C GLN A 551 20.91 -55.68 -29.42
N ASP A 552 20.59 -54.91 -28.37
CA ASP A 552 21.56 -54.08 -27.64
C ASP A 552 22.42 -54.91 -26.66
N ILE A 553 21.90 -56.06 -26.20
CA ILE A 553 22.66 -57.04 -25.41
C ILE A 553 23.72 -57.73 -26.28
N LEU A 554 23.40 -58.01 -27.55
CA LEU A 554 24.36 -58.61 -28.49
C LEU A 554 25.47 -57.63 -28.86
N ARG A 555 25.13 -56.34 -29.02
CA ARG A 555 26.10 -55.28 -29.34
C ARG A 555 27.10 -55.01 -28.21
N LYS A 556 26.71 -55.23 -26.94
CA LYS A 556 27.61 -55.09 -25.78
C LYS A 556 28.62 -56.23 -25.62
N LYS A 557 28.45 -57.32 -26.40
CA LYS A 557 29.33 -58.49 -26.40
C LYS A 557 30.40 -58.43 -27.49
N GLU A 558 30.27 -57.51 -28.44
CA GLU A 558 31.32 -57.18 -29.39
C GLU A 558 32.16 -56.07 -28.77
N GLU A 559 33.39 -56.41 -28.36
CA GLU A 559 34.38 -55.42 -27.97
C GLU A 559 34.55 -54.42 -29.13
N PRO A 560 34.59 -53.10 -28.87
CA PRO A 560 34.85 -52.15 -29.92
C PRO A 560 36.27 -52.40 -30.45
N ILE A 561 36.37 -52.74 -31.73
CA ILE A 561 37.64 -52.75 -32.46
C ILE A 561 38.19 -51.33 -32.40
N LEU A 562 39.25 -51.13 -31.62
CA LEU A 562 40.03 -49.90 -31.57
C LEU A 562 40.80 -49.74 -32.89
N GLU A 563 40.13 -49.27 -33.93
CA GLU A 563 40.81 -48.69 -35.09
C GLU A 563 40.99 -47.19 -34.86
N GLY A 564 42.13 -46.83 -34.29
CA GLY A 564 42.58 -45.46 -34.16
C GLY A 564 44.10 -45.43 -34.05
N ASN A 565 44.76 -44.73 -34.98
CA ASN A 565 46.17 -44.41 -34.89
C ASN A 565 46.45 -43.70 -33.56
N LEU A 566 46.99 -44.44 -32.60
CA LEU A 566 47.60 -43.88 -31.40
C LEU A 566 48.87 -43.13 -31.86
N PRO A 567 49.04 -41.83 -31.54
CA PRO A 567 50.37 -41.24 -31.57
C PRO A 567 51.26 -42.01 -30.57
N PRO A 568 52.55 -42.19 -30.87
CA PRO A 568 53.45 -42.99 -30.04
C PRO A 568 53.47 -42.45 -28.61
N ALA A 569 53.40 -43.37 -27.65
CA ALA A 569 53.52 -43.06 -26.24
C ALA A 569 54.85 -42.33 -25.97
N ASP A 570 54.77 -41.12 -25.42
CA ASP A 570 55.91 -40.43 -24.83
C ASP A 570 56.38 -41.22 -23.60
N LEU A 571 57.29 -42.16 -23.85
CA LEU A 571 58.16 -42.72 -22.81
C LEU A 571 59.14 -41.62 -22.40
N PRO A 572 59.28 -41.29 -21.10
CA PRO A 572 60.22 -40.27 -20.67
C PRO A 572 61.66 -40.69 -21.02
N ASN A 573 62.36 -39.82 -21.72
CA ASN A 573 63.74 -40.00 -22.14
C ASN A 573 64.68 -39.99 -20.91
N PRO A 574 65.40 -41.09 -20.59
CA PRO A 574 66.21 -41.18 -19.38
C PRO A 574 67.49 -40.32 -19.38
N TYR A 575 67.71 -39.47 -20.39
CA TYR A 575 68.89 -38.61 -20.54
C TYR A 575 68.58 -37.13 -20.72
N GLU A 576 67.36 -36.68 -20.43
CA GLU A 576 67.05 -35.25 -20.46
C GLU A 576 67.65 -34.54 -19.22
N PRO A 577 68.50 -33.50 -19.40
CA PRO A 577 69.10 -32.80 -18.27
C PRO A 577 68.03 -31.98 -17.53
N VAL A 578 67.97 -32.17 -16.21
CA VAL A 578 67.06 -31.47 -15.28
C VAL A 578 67.18 -29.95 -15.45
N SER A 579 66.11 -29.30 -15.89
CA SER A 579 66.02 -27.84 -15.91
C SER A 579 65.90 -27.31 -14.47
N GLN A 580 66.60 -26.23 -14.15
CA GLN A 580 66.73 -25.67 -12.78
C GLN A 580 65.48 -24.94 -12.24
N GLU A 581 64.30 -25.09 -12.86
CA GLU A 581 63.08 -24.41 -12.39
C GLU A 581 62.19 -25.26 -11.46
N GLU A 582 62.55 -26.53 -11.22
CA GLU A 582 61.78 -27.43 -10.34
C GLU A 582 62.27 -27.44 -8.88
N ASN A 583 62.91 -26.36 -8.45
CA ASN A 583 63.42 -26.21 -7.07
C ASN A 583 63.07 -24.84 -6.49
N GLN A 584 61.78 -24.50 -6.46
CA GLN A 584 61.28 -23.47 -5.55
C GLN A 584 59.99 -23.93 -4.87
N ASN A 585 60.12 -24.16 -3.55
CA ASN A 585 59.02 -24.38 -2.61
C ASN A 585 58.03 -23.20 -2.66
N GLY A 586 56.87 -23.40 -3.26
CA GLY A 586 55.73 -22.47 -3.24
C GLY A 586 54.43 -23.23 -3.00
N PRO A 587 53.45 -22.69 -2.24
CA PRO A 587 52.27 -23.44 -1.85
C PRO A 587 51.35 -23.73 -3.04
N ILE A 588 50.68 -24.88 -2.96
CA ILE A 588 49.75 -25.48 -3.92
C ILE A 588 48.68 -24.47 -4.38
N LYS A 589 48.62 -24.19 -5.69
CA LYS A 589 47.53 -23.43 -6.32
C LYS A 589 46.28 -24.30 -6.46
N VAL A 590 45.23 -23.97 -5.71
CA VAL A 590 43.88 -24.50 -5.88
C VAL A 590 43.27 -23.92 -7.16
N TRP A 591 42.67 -24.77 -8.00
CA TRP A 591 41.91 -24.37 -9.18
C TRP A 591 40.68 -23.54 -8.76
N THR A 592 40.62 -22.27 -9.17
CA THR A 592 39.42 -21.43 -9.03
C THR A 592 38.65 -21.38 -10.34
N SER A 593 37.36 -21.73 -10.30
CA SER A 593 36.43 -21.52 -11.41
C SER A 593 36.17 -20.03 -11.62
N ASN A 594 36.35 -19.56 -12.84
CA ASN A 594 36.00 -18.19 -13.26
C ASN A 594 34.52 -17.88 -13.04
N THR A 595 34.20 -16.96 -12.13
CA THR A 595 32.92 -16.23 -12.10
C THR A 595 33.16 -14.79 -12.58
N PRO A 596 32.29 -14.21 -13.43
CA PRO A 596 32.47 -12.84 -13.91
C PRO A 596 32.19 -11.80 -12.81
N ASP A 597 33.06 -10.80 -12.75
CA ASP A 597 33.06 -9.69 -11.80
C ASP A 597 31.79 -8.82 -11.86
N TYR A 598 31.20 -8.55 -10.70
CA TYR A 598 30.36 -7.37 -10.47
C TYR A 598 31.03 -6.49 -9.41
N PRO A 599 31.11 -5.16 -9.59
CA PRO A 599 31.78 -4.29 -8.64
C PRO A 599 30.93 -4.14 -7.37
N ILE A 600 31.47 -4.59 -6.24
CA ILE A 600 30.95 -4.30 -4.90
C ILE A 600 31.83 -3.20 -4.31
N GLU A 601 31.26 -2.00 -4.11
CA GLU A 601 31.85 -0.94 -3.30
C GLU A 601 32.01 -1.42 -1.85
N SER A 602 33.25 -1.32 -1.35
CA SER A 602 33.66 -1.66 0.00
C SER A 602 33.09 -0.69 1.02
N ASN A 603 32.36 -1.19 2.02
CA ASN A 603 32.30 -0.57 3.33
C ASN A 603 32.80 -1.57 4.38
N ASN A 604 33.85 -1.15 5.08
CA ASN A 604 34.54 -1.87 6.14
C ASN A 604 33.61 -2.21 7.31
N GLU A 605 33.45 -3.49 7.63
CA GLU A 605 33.26 -3.97 9.00
C GLU A 605 34.00 -5.30 9.18
N GLU A 606 34.96 -5.31 10.10
CA GLU A 606 35.78 -6.47 10.46
C GLU A 606 34.93 -7.57 11.11
N ILE A 607 34.92 -8.76 10.52
CA ILE A 607 34.44 -9.98 11.16
C ILE A 607 35.63 -10.92 11.33
N LYS A 608 36.08 -11.08 12.59
CA LYS A 608 37.05 -12.12 12.98
C LYS A 608 36.41 -13.50 12.78
N ILE A 609 36.98 -14.26 11.85
CA ILE A 609 36.68 -15.68 11.61
C ILE A 609 37.55 -16.50 12.55
N THR A 610 36.95 -17.29 13.44
CA THR A 610 37.61 -18.40 14.12
C THR A 610 37.04 -19.73 13.63
N ALA A 611 37.94 -20.61 13.19
CA ALA A 611 37.74 -22.04 12.94
C ALA A 611 38.99 -22.77 13.47
N PRO A 612 39.03 -24.11 13.57
CA PRO A 612 37.96 -25.11 13.75
C PRO A 612 38.24 -26.04 14.95
N LEU A 613 37.36 -27.03 15.13
CA LEU A 613 37.42 -28.11 16.12
C LEU A 613 38.76 -28.87 16.14
N SER A 614 39.24 -29.18 17.35
CA SER A 614 40.16 -30.29 17.63
C SER A 614 39.65 -31.11 18.81
N ASN A 615 39.54 -32.43 18.59
CA ASN A 615 39.32 -33.44 19.63
C ASN A 615 40.51 -33.48 20.59
N GLU A 616 40.26 -33.53 21.90
CA GLU A 616 41.05 -34.35 22.82
C GLU A 616 40.30 -34.61 24.13
N VAL A 617 40.40 -35.86 24.58
CA VAL A 617 39.89 -36.45 25.81
C VAL A 617 40.89 -36.16 26.92
N LEU A 618 40.47 -35.68 28.11
CA LEU A 618 40.97 -36.21 29.38
C LEU A 618 40.20 -35.72 30.63
N MET A 619 40.22 -36.61 31.61
CA MET A 619 39.50 -36.64 32.89
C MET A 619 39.74 -35.45 33.83
N SER A 620 38.75 -35.16 34.67
CA SER A 620 38.79 -35.39 36.13
C SER A 620 38.23 -34.25 37.01
N LYS A 621 37.49 -34.69 38.03
CA LYS A 621 37.37 -34.17 39.40
C LYS A 621 36.59 -32.88 39.73
N GLN A 622 35.63 -33.12 40.62
CA GLN A 622 35.31 -32.44 41.90
C GLN A 622 34.77 -31.01 41.85
N THR A 623 33.49 -30.82 42.20
CA THR A 623 32.89 -30.58 43.54
C THR A 623 32.93 -29.12 43.97
N SER A 624 31.78 -28.68 44.50
CA SER A 624 31.52 -27.54 45.40
C SER A 624 31.71 -26.12 44.86
N GLU A 625 30.62 -25.34 44.84
CA GLU A 625 30.36 -24.33 45.89
C GLU A 625 28.95 -23.70 45.74
N GLN A 626 28.21 -23.66 46.85
CA GLN A 626 27.08 -22.75 47.11
C GLN A 626 27.61 -21.32 47.33
N PRO A 627 26.80 -20.25 47.18
CA PRO A 627 25.95 -19.72 48.28
C PRO A 627 24.62 -19.11 47.75
N ARG A 628 23.59 -18.70 48.49
CA ARG A 628 23.17 -18.64 49.90
C ARG A 628 21.68 -18.31 49.85
N LEU A 629 20.90 -18.92 50.73
CA LEU A 629 19.58 -18.47 51.17
C LEU A 629 19.74 -17.44 52.28
N ASP A 630 18.73 -16.58 52.44
CA ASP A 630 18.19 -15.98 53.69
C ASP A 630 17.43 -14.69 53.29
N THR A 631 16.22 -14.35 53.73
CA THR A 631 15.31 -14.70 54.84
C THR A 631 13.90 -14.22 54.42
N GLY A 632 12.76 -14.90 54.67
CA GLY A 632 12.05 -14.93 55.96
C GLY A 632 10.81 -13.98 55.95
N PRO A 633 9.84 -14.11 56.89
CA PRO A 633 8.56 -14.82 56.63
C PRO A 633 7.28 -14.06 57.10
N SER A 634 6.08 -14.56 56.73
CA SER A 634 4.84 -14.60 57.59
C SER A 634 3.62 -15.04 56.74
N THR A 635 3.17 -16.30 56.80
CA THR A 635 2.05 -16.85 57.63
C THR A 635 0.63 -16.43 57.25
N ASN A 636 -0.18 -17.46 56.94
CA ASN A 636 -1.64 -17.67 57.11
C ASN A 636 -2.17 -18.36 55.84
N GLY A 637 -2.77 -19.54 55.82
CA GLY A 637 -3.43 -20.34 56.85
C GLY A 637 -4.73 -20.89 56.26
N HIS A 638 -4.88 -22.21 56.25
CA HIS A 638 -6.11 -23.01 56.07
C HIS A 638 -6.75 -23.24 54.67
N SER A 639 -6.62 -24.50 54.21
CA SER A 639 -7.68 -25.34 53.60
C SER A 639 -8.65 -25.85 54.70
N PRO A 640 -9.82 -26.49 54.43
CA PRO A 640 -10.22 -27.22 53.20
C PRO A 640 -11.71 -27.12 52.74
N ALA A 641 -11.97 -27.72 51.57
CA ALA A 641 -13.18 -28.41 51.10
C ALA A 641 -14.57 -28.12 51.73
N ASN A 642 -15.57 -27.81 50.88
CA ASN A 642 -16.72 -28.69 50.74
C ASN A 642 -17.66 -28.40 49.55
N TYR A 643 -18.21 -29.52 49.11
CA TYR A 643 -19.26 -29.85 48.16
C TYR A 643 -20.56 -29.01 48.14
N ARG A 644 -21.17 -29.00 46.93
CA ARG A 644 -22.59 -29.10 46.57
C ARG A 644 -23.58 -27.92 46.70
N GLN A 645 -24.07 -27.56 45.52
CA GLN A 645 -25.47 -27.54 45.05
C GLN A 645 -26.52 -26.57 45.62
N ASP A 646 -27.24 -26.03 44.63
CA ASP A 646 -28.66 -25.68 44.60
C ASP A 646 -29.13 -24.27 45.02
N SER A 647 -29.30 -23.47 43.96
CA SER A 647 -30.60 -22.95 43.51
C SER A 647 -31.25 -21.74 44.20
N ALA A 648 -31.68 -20.84 43.29
CA ALA A 648 -32.92 -20.07 43.29
C ALA A 648 -32.97 -18.67 43.97
N LYS A 649 -33.20 -17.70 43.07
CA LYS A 649 -34.15 -16.56 43.16
C LYS A 649 -33.88 -15.49 44.23
N LYS A 650 -33.38 -14.33 43.77
CA LYS A 650 -34.21 -13.16 43.47
C LYS A 650 -33.47 -12.18 42.59
#